data_AF-A0A9D7JQR6-F1
#
_entry.id   AF-A0A9D7JQR6-F1
#
_cell.length_a   1.000
_cell.length_b   1.000
_cell.length_c   1.000
_cell.angle_alpha   90.00
_cell.angle_beta   90.00
_cell.angle_gamma   90.00
#
_symmetry.space_group_name_H-M   'P 1'
#
loop_
_entity.id
_entity.type
_entity.pdbx_description
1 polymer ?
#
loop_
_entity_poly.entity_id
_entity_poly.type
_entity_poly.pdbx_seq_one_letter_code
_entity_poly.pdbx_strand_id
1 'polypeptide(L)'
;MNKKIAILGNPNSGKSSVFNRLTGMSAKVGNFPGVTVDKKIGILRLPSGTTADIIDFPGVYSLHPNSKDEFIVTSILANPQDENYPDLVLYVADITHLEKQLLLFTQLVDLGLPIIMLLTMKDLADKDQLNIDLDQLKNAWDIPIYAINARTQGSTNEILQELDKQLLHSTLSTQQQYKLSYDEQSLVNDLAETFPGKNAYQLLLVAHYHQQLNHLTAAQKSRIAQSNVKHGFNSVASQIRETMQRYDSFTHIVRKAASIGTFKVSKLSDRADDILTHRWWGLIIFFAVNFILFQAMFSWASYPQEWIDIAFSWVGAQVKHLIPFETLSSFVSDGILAGLGGILVFVPQIFILFFLINILEDFGYMARAVYLFDRLLIKFGLNGKSLVSLIAGGACAIPAIMSTRTISNQKERLITTLVTPFISCSARIPVYTILVGFVVASSHHIGPFNTQGLLFMGLYLLGIVTALGAGWILKQIIKSDDRSFLMIELPDYKTPDFKVAVHTAFTKAWSFIVEAGKVILIISMILWVLSSYGTKSRMEAATSYVQTTTQAQHLSPEQSEDLMANKKLEASYAGTIGKWMEPLIAPLGFDWKIGIALFTSFAAREVFVGTMSTLYSLGSTEDYSSITKKLAAEKNVETGQPRFTMAVAVSLLLFYVFAMQCMSTMAVVKRETGGWKWPIIQFVFMCSLAYLASFIAYQLLK
;
A
#
# COMPACT_ATOMS: atom_id res chain seq x y z
N MET A 1 12.66 -12.68 32.93
CA MET A 1 12.38 -12.05 31.62
C MET A 1 13.60 -11.25 31.22
N ASN A 2 13.94 -11.21 29.93
CA ASN A 2 14.95 -10.28 29.44
C ASN A 2 14.51 -8.85 29.71
N LYS A 3 15.47 -7.97 30.00
CA LYS A 3 15.25 -6.53 30.12
C LYS A 3 14.80 -5.96 28.77
N LYS A 4 13.87 -5.01 28.78
CA LYS A 4 13.26 -4.42 27.58
C LYS A 4 13.74 -3.00 27.36
N ILE A 5 14.33 -2.76 26.20
CA ILE A 5 14.82 -1.45 25.76
C ILE A 5 13.90 -0.95 24.66
N ALA A 6 13.21 0.17 24.86
CA ALA A 6 12.40 0.80 23.82
C ALA A 6 13.24 1.81 23.03
N ILE A 7 13.25 1.70 21.70
CA ILE A 7 13.72 2.79 20.84
C ILE A 7 12.52 3.69 20.54
N LEU A 8 12.60 4.94 20.99
CA LEU A 8 11.56 5.96 20.81
C LEU A 8 12.15 7.23 20.18
N GLY A 9 11.30 8.04 19.56
CA GLY A 9 11.69 9.29 18.90
C GLY A 9 10.81 9.64 17.71
N ASN A 10 10.89 10.90 17.25
CA ASN A 10 10.04 11.41 16.18
C ASN A 10 10.24 10.63 14.87
N PRO A 11 9.23 10.59 13.97
CA PRO A 11 9.43 10.10 12.61
C PRO A 11 10.67 10.73 11.96
N ASN A 12 11.40 9.94 11.17
CA ASN A 12 12.62 10.35 10.47
C ASN A 12 13.82 10.78 11.33
N SER A 13 13.79 10.63 12.67
CA SER A 13 14.94 10.96 13.55
C SER A 13 16.14 10.00 13.45
N GLY A 14 16.09 8.99 12.57
CA GLY A 14 17.15 7.98 12.42
C GLY A 14 17.00 6.71 13.28
N LYS A 15 15.86 6.51 13.96
CA LYS A 15 15.56 5.29 14.77
C LYS A 15 15.89 3.98 14.06
N SER A 16 15.38 3.76 12.85
CA SER A 16 15.61 2.53 12.08
C SER A 16 17.10 2.27 11.82
N SER A 17 17.86 3.33 11.55
CA SER A 17 19.31 3.23 11.33
C SER A 17 20.05 2.84 12.61
N VAL A 18 19.66 3.42 13.75
CA VAL A 18 20.20 3.07 15.08
C VAL A 18 19.85 1.63 15.44
N PHE A 19 18.59 1.25 15.27
CA PHE A 19 18.10 -0.11 15.54
C PHE A 19 18.86 -1.16 14.74
N ASN A 20 18.98 -0.97 13.42
CA ASN A 20 19.67 -1.93 12.55
C ASN A 20 21.15 -2.07 12.89
N ARG A 21 21.78 -0.97 13.34
CA ARG A 21 23.19 -0.95 13.74
C ARG A 21 23.43 -1.68 15.05
N LEU A 22 22.57 -1.47 16.05
CA LEU A 22 22.69 -2.16 17.34
C LEU A 22 22.39 -3.65 17.21
N THR A 23 21.46 -4.04 16.32
CA THR A 23 21.00 -5.44 16.16
C THR A 23 21.71 -6.23 15.06
N GLY A 24 22.60 -5.60 14.28
CA GLY A 24 23.29 -6.25 13.15
C GLY A 24 22.34 -6.77 12.06
N MET A 25 21.22 -6.08 11.82
CA MET A 25 20.15 -6.46 10.87
C MET A 25 19.40 -7.76 11.20
N SER A 26 19.60 -8.34 12.39
CA SER A 26 18.94 -9.57 12.84
C SER A 26 17.66 -9.28 13.65
N ALA A 27 16.61 -8.83 12.96
CA ALA A 27 15.33 -8.49 13.59
C ALA A 27 14.22 -9.50 13.27
N LYS A 28 13.42 -9.87 14.28
CA LYS A 28 12.15 -10.57 14.07
C LYS A 28 11.04 -9.54 13.89
N VAL A 29 10.22 -9.72 12.86
CA VAL A 29 9.06 -8.87 12.58
C VAL A 29 7.80 -9.60 13.05
N GLY A 30 7.09 -9.00 14.01
CA GLY A 30 5.76 -9.42 14.46
C GLY A 30 4.78 -8.25 14.37
N ASN A 31 3.61 -8.35 15.02
CA ASN A 31 2.65 -7.25 15.14
C ASN A 31 2.40 -6.91 16.61
N PHE A 32 2.10 -5.65 16.91
CA PHE A 32 1.56 -5.29 18.23
C PHE A 32 0.15 -5.89 18.41
N PRO A 33 -0.27 -6.22 19.65
CA PRO A 33 -1.59 -6.81 19.90
C PRO A 33 -2.73 -5.94 19.38
N GLY A 34 -3.62 -6.53 18.57
CA GLY A 34 -4.87 -5.88 18.12
C GLY A 34 -4.74 -4.85 16.99
N VAL A 35 -3.58 -4.73 16.36
CA VAL A 35 -3.28 -3.71 15.33
C VAL A 35 -2.34 -4.25 14.23
N THR A 36 -2.39 -3.64 13.05
CA THR A 36 -1.56 -4.04 11.88
C THR A 36 -0.19 -3.35 11.86
N VAL A 37 0.33 -2.95 13.02
CA VAL A 37 1.57 -2.19 13.13
C VAL A 37 2.72 -3.15 13.37
N ASP A 38 3.71 -3.12 12.47
CA ASP A 38 4.88 -3.97 12.52
C ASP A 38 5.67 -3.70 13.81
N LYS A 39 5.87 -4.75 14.61
CA LYS A 39 6.71 -4.76 15.81
C LYS A 39 8.04 -5.40 15.45
N LYS A 40 9.12 -4.61 15.42
CA LYS A 40 10.48 -5.15 15.22
C LYS A 40 11.15 -5.38 16.57
N ILE A 41 11.60 -6.61 16.80
CA ILE A 41 12.30 -7.00 18.02
C ILE A 41 13.67 -7.54 17.62
N GLY A 42 14.72 -6.98 18.21
CA GLY A 42 16.08 -7.48 18.13
C GLY A 42 16.57 -7.97 19.50
N ILE A 43 17.58 -8.83 19.50
CA ILE A 43 18.25 -9.28 20.73
C ILE A 43 19.63 -8.60 20.78
N LEU A 44 19.88 -7.86 21.85
CA LEU A 44 21.18 -7.24 22.12
C LEU A 44 21.98 -8.10 23.08
N ARG A 45 23.27 -8.23 22.80
CA ARG A 45 24.26 -8.80 23.71
C ARG A 45 25.02 -7.65 24.36
N LEU A 46 24.89 -7.53 25.67
CA LEU A 46 25.55 -6.48 26.45
C LEU A 46 26.98 -6.90 26.83
N PRO A 47 27.90 -5.95 27.07
CA PRO A 47 29.28 -6.24 27.46
C PRO A 47 29.40 -7.10 28.73
N SER A 48 28.45 -7.01 29.66
CA SER A 48 28.33 -7.87 30.85
C SER A 48 28.04 -9.34 30.57
N GLY A 49 27.76 -9.72 29.31
CA GLY A 49 27.36 -11.07 28.93
C GLY A 49 25.86 -11.34 29.09
N THR A 50 25.07 -10.35 29.53
CA THR A 50 23.61 -10.44 29.58
C THR A 50 22.97 -10.13 28.23
N THR A 51 21.73 -10.58 28.04
CA THR A 51 20.93 -10.28 26.84
C THR A 51 19.73 -9.39 27.17
N ALA A 52 19.47 -8.40 26.32
CA ALA A 52 18.31 -7.52 26.41
C ALA A 52 17.52 -7.53 25.11
N ASP A 53 16.20 -7.38 25.21
CA ASP A 53 15.32 -7.28 24.05
C ASP A 53 15.17 -5.80 23.69
N ILE A 54 15.53 -5.45 22.45
CA ILE A 54 15.33 -4.09 21.93
C ILE A 54 14.11 -4.06 21.01
N ILE A 55 13.18 -3.16 21.31
CA ILE A 55 11.90 -3.03 20.60
C ILE A 55 11.90 -1.68 19.88
N ASP A 56 11.73 -1.71 18.56
CA ASP A 56 11.52 -0.52 17.75
C ASP A 56 10.04 -0.11 17.85
N PHE A 57 9.77 1.02 18.49
CA PHE A 57 8.42 1.57 18.55
C PHE A 57 8.14 2.46 17.33
N PRO A 58 6.86 2.57 16.90
CA PRO A 58 6.46 3.54 15.90
C PRO A 58 6.96 4.95 16.28
N GLY A 59 7.39 5.73 15.28
CA GLY A 59 7.76 7.12 15.52
C GLY A 59 6.55 7.94 15.90
N VAL A 60 6.65 8.68 17.01
CA VAL A 60 5.57 9.56 17.52
C VAL A 60 6.15 10.94 17.78
N TYR A 61 5.35 12.00 17.62
CA TYR A 61 5.79 13.38 17.92
C TYR A 61 5.49 13.80 19.36
N SER A 62 4.49 13.17 19.98
CA SER A 62 4.09 13.38 21.37
C SER A 62 3.30 12.15 21.86
N LEU A 63 2.99 12.11 23.14
CA LEU A 63 2.04 11.17 23.74
C LEU A 63 0.58 11.63 23.59
N HIS A 64 0.33 12.61 22.72
CA HIS A 64 -0.99 12.95 22.23
C HIS A 64 -1.17 12.39 20.81
N PRO A 65 -1.63 11.13 20.68
CA PRO A 65 -1.63 10.43 19.40
C PRO A 65 -2.68 10.98 18.43
N ASN A 66 -2.25 11.22 17.20
CA ASN A 66 -3.09 11.57 16.05
C ASN A 66 -3.38 10.35 15.16
N SER A 67 -2.78 9.20 15.46
CA SER A 67 -2.98 7.95 14.72
C SER A 67 -3.01 6.74 15.66
N LYS A 68 -3.50 5.60 15.18
CA LYS A 68 -3.47 4.34 15.96
C LYS A 68 -2.06 3.87 16.25
N ASP A 69 -1.14 4.09 15.32
CA ASP A 69 0.26 3.71 15.45
C ASP A 69 0.91 4.47 16.60
N GLU A 70 0.63 5.78 16.71
CA GLU A 70 1.05 6.60 17.85
C GLU A 70 0.30 6.24 19.14
N PHE A 71 -0.98 5.86 19.02
CA PHE A 71 -1.80 5.46 20.17
C PHE A 71 -1.26 4.19 20.83
N ILE A 72 -0.69 3.24 20.09
CA ILE A 72 -0.05 2.05 20.65
C ILE A 72 1.03 2.46 21.65
N VAL A 73 1.91 3.38 21.25
CA VAL A 73 2.99 3.88 22.12
C VAL A 73 2.42 4.49 23.39
N THR A 74 1.43 5.38 23.24
CA THR A 74 0.76 6.03 24.37
C THR A 74 0.08 5.00 25.29
N SER A 75 -0.57 3.99 24.72
CA SER A 75 -1.31 2.96 25.47
C SER A 75 -0.40 2.04 26.28
N ILE A 76 0.76 1.67 25.72
CA ILE A 76 1.78 0.86 26.40
C ILE A 76 2.41 1.69 27.52
N LEU A 77 2.83 2.91 27.23
CA LEU A 77 3.50 3.78 28.23
C LEU A 77 2.57 4.27 29.35
N ALA A 78 1.26 4.30 29.13
CA ALA A 78 0.25 4.58 30.16
C ALA A 78 -0.03 3.38 31.09
N ASN A 79 0.50 2.20 30.78
CA ASN A 79 0.29 0.97 31.54
C ASN A 79 1.61 0.28 31.94
N PRO A 80 2.12 0.52 33.16
CA PRO A 80 3.32 -0.15 33.69
C PRO A 80 3.26 -1.68 33.72
N GLN A 81 2.05 -2.26 33.65
CA GLN A 81 1.83 -3.71 33.66
C GLN A 81 1.79 -4.31 32.24
N ASP A 82 1.96 -3.51 31.18
CA ASP A 82 1.99 -4.01 29.81
C ASP A 82 3.23 -4.89 29.58
N GLU A 83 3.06 -5.97 28.80
CA GLU A 83 4.18 -6.83 28.44
C GLU A 83 5.29 -6.06 27.70
N ASN A 84 4.97 -4.99 27.00
CA ASN A 84 5.95 -4.23 26.23
C ASN A 84 6.43 -2.97 26.94
N TYR A 85 6.06 -2.77 28.21
CA TYR A 85 6.52 -1.63 28.98
C TYR A 85 8.06 -1.67 29.11
N PRO A 86 8.78 -0.58 28.76
CA PRO A 86 10.24 -0.59 28.76
C PRO A 86 10.83 -0.47 30.17
N ASP A 87 11.93 -1.20 30.40
CA ASP A 87 12.82 -0.96 31.54
C ASP A 87 13.69 0.28 31.31
N LEU A 88 14.02 0.59 30.05
CA LEU A 88 14.84 1.72 29.64
C LEU A 88 14.44 2.22 28.24
N VAL A 89 14.50 3.53 28.04
CA VAL A 89 14.23 4.18 26.77
C VAL A 89 15.51 4.68 26.13
N LEU A 90 15.77 4.22 24.91
CA LEU A 90 16.77 4.80 24.02
C LEU A 90 16.07 5.84 23.13
N TYR A 91 16.19 7.11 23.50
CA TYR A 91 15.54 8.20 22.81
C TYR A 91 16.41 8.72 21.66
N VAL A 92 15.94 8.59 20.42
CA VAL A 92 16.68 8.98 19.22
C VAL A 92 16.12 10.29 18.67
N ALA A 93 16.93 11.34 18.73
CA ALA A 93 16.56 12.70 18.35
C ALA A 93 17.45 13.22 17.22
N ASP A 94 16.86 13.94 16.27
CA ASP A 94 17.59 14.66 15.23
C ASP A 94 18.17 15.97 15.80
N ILE A 95 19.49 16.12 15.72
CA ILE A 95 20.22 17.27 16.24
C ILE A 95 19.86 18.57 15.50
N THR A 96 19.50 18.50 14.21
CA THR A 96 19.21 19.67 13.36
C THR A 96 17.89 20.35 13.73
N HIS A 97 16.99 19.61 14.39
CA HIS A 97 15.66 20.07 14.77
C HIS A 97 15.36 19.77 16.25
N LEU A 98 16.33 20.03 17.12
CA LEU A 98 16.29 19.61 18.53
C LEU A 98 15.02 20.05 19.27
N GLU A 99 14.56 21.30 19.12
CA GLU A 99 13.35 21.79 19.81
C GLU A 99 12.12 20.92 19.54
N LYS A 100 11.92 20.45 18.30
CA LYS A 100 10.79 19.59 17.94
C LYS A 100 10.90 18.20 18.56
N GLN A 101 12.12 17.73 18.81
CA GLN A 101 12.39 16.44 19.44
C GLN A 101 12.18 16.50 20.95
N LEU A 102 12.23 17.68 21.57
CA LEU A 102 12.17 17.79 23.03
C LEU A 102 10.76 17.69 23.61
N LEU A 103 9.70 17.91 22.81
CA LEU A 103 8.33 17.73 23.27
C LEU A 103 8.10 16.30 23.77
N LEU A 104 8.30 15.30 22.91
CA LEU A 104 8.19 13.89 23.30
C LEU A 104 9.18 13.51 24.40
N PHE A 105 10.44 13.97 24.31
CA PHE A 105 11.45 13.67 25.32
C PHE A 105 11.00 14.10 26.73
N THR A 106 10.54 15.33 26.89
CA THR A 106 10.11 15.83 28.21
C THR A 106 8.88 15.09 28.73
N GLN A 107 7.99 14.62 27.85
CA GLN A 107 6.87 13.75 28.23
C GLN A 107 7.35 12.39 28.74
N LEU A 108 8.37 11.81 28.11
CA LEU A 108 8.98 10.54 28.56
C LEU A 108 9.71 10.71 29.90
N VAL A 109 10.34 11.87 30.13
CA VAL A 109 10.96 12.20 31.43
C VAL A 109 9.89 12.25 32.54
N ASP A 110 8.75 12.90 32.30
CA ASP A 110 7.65 12.96 33.28
C ASP A 110 6.95 11.61 33.50
N LEU A 111 7.14 10.63 32.59
CA LEU A 111 6.74 9.23 32.82
C LEU A 111 7.68 8.49 33.80
N GLY A 112 8.77 9.11 34.25
CA GLY A 112 9.71 8.50 35.19
C GLY A 112 10.43 7.29 34.60
N LEU A 113 10.67 7.28 33.29
CA LEU A 113 11.44 6.23 32.61
C LEU A 113 12.93 6.58 32.61
N PRO A 114 13.83 5.61 32.81
CA PRO A 114 15.26 5.80 32.54
C PRO A 114 15.47 6.05 31.04
N ILE A 115 16.12 7.16 30.69
CA ILE A 115 16.31 7.57 29.29
C ILE A 115 17.79 7.74 28.99
N ILE A 116 18.21 7.31 27.80
CA ILE A 116 19.48 7.70 27.17
C ILE A 116 19.13 8.43 25.88
N MET A 117 19.66 9.65 25.69
CA MET A 117 19.43 10.42 24.47
C MET A 117 20.56 10.22 23.46
N LEU A 118 20.20 9.82 22.24
CA LEU A 118 21.08 9.73 21.09
C LEU A 118 20.73 10.84 20.09
N LEU A 119 21.63 11.80 19.93
CA LEU A 119 21.54 12.85 18.92
C LEU A 119 22.12 12.33 17.59
N THR A 120 21.26 12.14 16.60
CA THR A 120 21.64 11.67 15.26
C THR A 120 21.91 12.85 14.32
N MET A 121 22.28 12.56 13.06
CA MET A 121 22.47 13.57 12.01
C MET A 121 23.56 14.61 12.29
N LYS A 122 24.58 14.24 13.08
CA LYS A 122 25.73 15.10 13.36
C LYS A 122 26.42 15.62 12.10
N ASP A 123 26.48 14.81 11.04
CA ASP A 123 27.02 15.20 9.74
C ASP A 123 26.27 16.36 9.07
N LEU A 124 24.94 16.39 9.20
CA LEU A 124 24.11 17.51 8.74
C LEU A 124 24.30 18.73 9.63
N ALA A 125 24.37 18.54 10.95
CA ALA A 125 24.67 19.62 11.90
C ALA A 125 26.01 20.31 11.61
N ASP A 126 27.06 19.52 11.38
CA ASP A 126 28.39 20.01 11.05
C ASP A 126 28.37 20.80 9.72
N LYS A 127 27.60 20.32 8.73
CA LYS A 127 27.40 20.99 7.44
C LYS A 127 26.65 22.33 7.59
N ASP A 128 25.68 22.37 8.49
CA ASP A 128 24.89 23.56 8.80
C ASP A 128 25.57 24.49 9.82
N GLN A 129 26.80 24.17 10.24
CA GLN A 129 27.57 24.90 11.26
C GLN A 129 26.80 25.05 12.59
N LEU A 130 25.98 24.05 12.91
CA LEU A 130 25.23 23.97 14.15
C LEU A 130 26.12 23.33 15.22
N ASN A 131 26.65 24.16 16.13
CA ASN A 131 27.43 23.69 17.26
C ASN A 131 26.53 23.54 18.49
N ILE A 132 26.37 22.31 18.98
CA ILE A 132 25.62 22.01 20.19
C ILE A 132 26.56 21.62 21.32
N ASP A 133 26.48 22.33 22.44
CA ASP A 133 27.13 21.98 23.69
C ASP A 133 26.41 20.81 24.37
N LEU A 134 26.97 19.62 24.24
CA LEU A 134 26.41 18.40 24.82
C LEU A 134 26.46 18.41 26.35
N ASP A 135 27.47 19.02 26.95
CA ASP A 135 27.63 19.00 28.40
C ASP A 135 26.62 19.92 29.07
N GLN A 136 26.28 21.04 28.43
CA GLN A 136 25.18 21.89 28.88
C GLN A 136 23.83 21.16 28.82
N LEU A 137 23.55 20.39 27.76
CA LEU A 137 22.33 19.60 27.65
C LEU A 137 22.28 18.47 28.70
N LYS A 138 23.40 17.76 28.91
CA LYS A 138 23.48 16.71 29.96
C LYS A 138 23.17 17.28 31.35
N ASN A 139 23.76 18.43 31.68
CA ASN A 139 23.55 19.10 32.96
C ASN A 139 22.13 19.64 33.13
N ALA A 140 21.47 20.04 32.04
CA ALA A 140 20.12 20.59 32.09
C ALA A 140 19.06 19.55 32.47
N TRP A 141 19.18 18.32 31.97
CA TRP A 141 18.18 17.27 32.20
C TRP A 141 18.63 16.11 33.09
N ASP A 142 19.91 16.11 33.50
CA ASP A 142 20.53 15.07 34.34
C ASP A 142 20.42 13.67 33.70
N ILE A 143 20.66 13.61 32.38
CA ILE A 143 20.49 12.41 31.55
C ILE A 143 21.73 12.21 30.65
N PRO A 144 22.16 10.96 30.38
CA PRO A 144 23.22 10.68 29.41
C PRO A 144 22.81 11.08 27.98
N ILE A 145 23.62 11.92 27.32
CA ILE A 145 23.42 12.38 25.94
C ILE A 145 24.67 12.08 25.11
N TYR A 146 24.48 11.41 23.97
CA TYR A 146 25.55 11.08 23.03
C TYR A 146 25.22 11.56 21.63
N ALA A 147 26.16 12.21 20.96
CA ALA A 147 26.04 12.54 19.54
C ALA A 147 26.61 11.40 18.69
N ILE A 148 25.78 10.86 17.81
CA ILE A 148 26.12 9.72 16.96
C ILE A 148 26.01 10.10 15.48
N ASN A 149 27.01 9.68 14.72
CA ASN A 149 26.87 9.63 13.28
C ASN A 149 26.41 8.21 12.92
N ALA A 150 25.18 8.09 12.44
CA ALA A 150 24.59 6.79 12.08
C ALA A 150 25.46 6.03 11.04
N ARG A 151 26.31 6.73 10.28
CA ARG A 151 27.19 6.18 9.25
C ARG A 151 28.59 5.74 9.72
N THR A 152 29.07 6.17 10.90
CA THR A 152 30.49 5.97 11.32
C THR A 152 30.61 4.99 12.49
N GLN A 153 31.42 3.93 12.37
CA GLN A 153 31.43 2.74 13.26
C GLN A 153 31.81 2.97 14.74
N GLY A 154 32.48 4.07 15.11
CA GLY A 154 33.11 4.23 16.44
C GLY A 154 32.16 4.28 17.65
N SER A 155 30.95 4.82 17.51
CA SER A 155 30.06 5.14 18.64
C SER A 155 29.25 3.97 19.23
N THR A 156 29.30 2.76 18.64
CA THR A 156 28.40 1.66 19.04
C THR A 156 28.77 1.06 20.40
N ASN A 157 30.07 0.92 20.68
CA ASN A 157 30.55 0.25 21.90
C ASN A 157 30.29 1.08 23.16
N GLU A 158 30.44 2.41 23.07
CA GLU A 158 30.16 3.34 24.17
C GLU A 158 28.68 3.30 24.57
N ILE A 159 27.77 3.25 23.58
CA ILE A 159 26.33 3.15 23.82
C ILE A 159 25.99 1.80 24.49
N LEU A 160 26.59 0.70 24.04
CA LEU A 160 26.37 -0.62 24.66
C LEU A 160 26.86 -0.68 26.11
N GLN A 161 27.97 -0.01 26.43
CA GLN A 161 28.47 0.09 27.81
C GLN A 161 27.54 0.92 28.70
N GLU A 162 27.04 2.06 28.22
CA GLU A 162 26.11 2.88 28.99
C GLU A 162 24.75 2.20 29.17
N LEU A 163 24.26 1.50 28.13
CA LEU A 163 23.04 0.69 28.24
C LEU A 163 23.17 -0.37 29.33
N ASP A 164 24.31 -1.06 29.38
CA ASP A 164 24.59 -2.08 30.40
C ASP A 164 24.62 -1.47 31.81
N LYS A 165 25.29 -0.31 31.96
CA LYS A 165 25.35 0.42 33.22
C LYS A 165 23.98 0.90 33.71
N GLN A 166 23.18 1.50 32.84
CA GLN A 166 21.85 2.04 33.17
C GLN A 166 20.82 0.94 33.48
N LEU A 167 20.95 -0.22 32.83
CA LEU A 167 20.11 -1.38 33.12
C LEU A 167 20.43 -2.01 34.49
N LEU A 168 21.66 -1.85 34.99
CA LEU A 168 22.10 -2.28 36.32
C LEU A 168 21.83 -1.23 37.41
N HIS A 169 22.02 0.05 37.09
CA HIS A 169 21.84 1.19 37.99
C HIS A 169 21.01 2.27 37.29
N SER A 170 19.68 2.21 37.44
CA SER A 170 18.78 3.17 36.82
C SER A 170 18.94 4.56 37.44
N THR A 171 19.51 5.50 36.69
CA THR A 171 19.43 6.93 37.06
C THR A 171 18.14 7.50 36.48
N LEU A 172 17.22 7.89 37.35
CA LEU A 172 16.03 8.62 36.97
C LEU A 172 16.32 10.11 37.04
N SER A 173 15.88 10.86 36.03
CA SER A 173 15.90 12.32 36.14
C SER A 173 15.00 12.75 37.29
N THR A 174 15.51 13.64 38.13
CA THR A 174 14.82 14.15 39.31
C THR A 174 13.92 15.35 38.99
N GLN A 175 13.93 15.84 37.75
CA GLN A 175 13.27 17.08 37.36
C GLN A 175 11.94 16.85 36.63
N GLN A 176 10.84 17.22 37.28
CA GLN A 176 9.53 17.32 36.66
C GLN A 176 9.51 18.47 35.64
N GLN A 177 9.21 18.17 34.37
CA GLN A 177 9.21 19.13 33.27
C GLN A 177 7.87 19.84 33.10
N TYR A 178 6.75 19.13 33.35
CA TYR A 178 5.41 19.70 33.30
C TYR A 178 4.81 19.90 34.69
N LYS A 179 4.39 21.15 34.97
CA LYS A 179 3.68 21.51 36.20
C LYS A 179 2.17 21.40 35.96
N LEU A 180 1.53 20.46 36.66
CA LEU A 180 0.08 20.27 36.60
C LEU A 180 -0.66 21.56 37.03
N SER A 181 -1.74 21.87 36.32
CA SER A 181 -2.70 22.89 36.77
C SER A 181 -3.47 22.41 38.01
N TYR A 182 -4.17 23.33 38.68
CA TYR A 182 -4.96 23.02 39.87
C TYR A 182 -6.00 21.91 39.62
N ASP A 183 -6.72 21.99 38.49
CA ASP A 183 -7.74 21.03 38.09
C ASP A 183 -7.12 19.66 37.79
N GLU A 184 -5.98 19.64 37.09
CA GLU A 184 -5.25 18.41 36.77
C GLU A 184 -4.67 17.75 38.03
N GLN A 185 -4.17 18.54 38.97
CA GLN A 185 -3.62 18.02 40.22
C GLN A 185 -4.73 17.42 41.10
N SER A 186 -5.90 18.06 41.16
CA SER A 186 -7.08 17.54 41.86
C SER A 186 -7.58 16.24 41.23
N LEU A 187 -7.59 16.16 39.90
CA LEU A 187 -7.95 14.96 39.14
C LEU A 187 -6.97 13.82 39.39
N VAL A 188 -5.66 14.08 39.29
CA VAL A 188 -4.61 13.08 39.51
C VAL A 188 -4.70 12.50 40.92
N ASN A 189 -4.95 13.33 41.94
CA ASN A 189 -5.10 12.87 43.31
C ASN A 189 -6.33 11.95 43.50
N ASP A 190 -7.47 12.27 42.88
CA ASP A 190 -8.68 11.42 42.91
C ASP A 190 -8.46 10.08 42.18
N LEU A 191 -7.72 10.10 41.06
CA LEU A 191 -7.41 8.89 40.30
C LEU A 191 -6.31 8.04 40.93
N ALA A 192 -5.38 8.62 41.70
CA ALA A 192 -4.31 7.91 42.37
C ALA A 192 -4.83 6.85 43.37
N GLU A 193 -5.96 7.14 44.03
CA GLU A 193 -6.63 6.16 44.90
C GLU A 193 -7.13 4.93 44.12
N THR A 194 -7.52 5.12 42.86
CA THR A 194 -8.09 4.06 42.01
C THR A 194 -7.01 3.25 41.28
N PHE A 195 -5.86 3.85 40.99
CA PHE A 195 -4.78 3.25 40.22
C PHE A 195 -3.44 3.34 40.96
N PRO A 196 -3.22 2.51 41.98
CA PRO A 196 -1.98 2.51 42.74
C PRO A 196 -0.79 2.14 41.84
N GLY A 197 0.35 2.81 42.06
CA GLY A 197 1.60 2.55 41.33
C GLY A 197 1.75 3.28 39.99
N LYS A 198 0.77 4.09 39.57
CA LYS A 198 0.93 5.02 38.45
C LYS A 198 1.44 6.37 38.92
N ASN A 199 2.33 6.98 38.14
CA ASN A 199 2.77 8.35 38.41
C ASN A 199 1.71 9.38 37.95
N ALA A 200 1.90 10.63 38.35
CA ALA A 200 0.96 11.71 38.08
C ALA A 200 0.68 11.91 36.58
N TYR A 201 1.72 11.80 35.74
CA TYR A 201 1.60 12.02 34.30
C TYR A 201 0.93 10.82 33.58
N GLN A 202 1.17 9.58 34.03
CA GLN A 202 0.47 8.38 33.58
C GLN A 202 -1.03 8.47 33.91
N LEU A 203 -1.38 8.97 35.09
CA LEU A 203 -2.78 9.20 35.47
C LEU A 203 -3.44 10.26 34.57
N LEU A 204 -2.70 11.31 34.18
CA LEU A 204 -3.16 12.30 33.23
C LEU A 204 -3.41 11.68 31.83
N LEU A 205 -2.49 10.85 31.32
CA LEU A 205 -2.70 10.11 30.06
C LEU A 205 -3.90 9.17 30.13
N VAL A 206 -4.10 8.49 31.26
CA VAL A 206 -5.28 7.64 31.49
C VAL A 206 -6.55 8.50 31.44
N ALA A 207 -6.56 9.69 32.05
CA ALA A 207 -7.70 10.59 32.01
C ALA A 207 -8.06 11.04 30.58
N HIS A 208 -7.05 11.39 29.78
CA HIS A 208 -7.20 11.75 28.36
C HIS A 208 -7.80 10.62 27.53
N TYR A 209 -7.27 9.39 27.67
CA TYR A 209 -7.52 8.31 26.72
C TYR A 209 -8.36 7.14 27.26
N HIS A 210 -9.01 7.29 28.43
CA HIS A 210 -9.73 6.21 29.12
C HIS A 210 -10.70 5.40 28.24
N GLN A 211 -11.39 6.05 27.28
CA GLN A 211 -12.34 5.36 26.39
C GLN A 211 -11.63 4.36 25.46
N GLN A 212 -10.45 4.73 24.96
CA GLN A 212 -9.69 4.01 23.94
C GLN A 212 -8.73 2.97 24.54
N LEU A 213 -8.39 3.08 25.82
CA LEU A 213 -7.53 2.11 26.51
C LEU A 213 -8.27 0.78 26.72
N ASN A 214 -7.79 -0.28 26.08
CA ASN A 214 -8.43 -1.60 26.10
C ASN A 214 -8.20 -2.37 27.41
N HIS A 215 -7.15 -2.04 28.15
CA HIS A 215 -6.82 -2.69 29.43
C HIS A 215 -7.71 -2.24 30.59
N LEU A 216 -8.50 -1.16 30.41
CA LEU A 216 -9.40 -0.64 31.43
C LEU A 216 -10.76 -1.34 31.37
N THR A 217 -11.27 -1.73 32.54
CA THR A 217 -12.63 -2.27 32.69
C THR A 217 -13.70 -1.19 32.46
N ALA A 218 -14.92 -1.60 32.10
CA ALA A 218 -16.03 -0.65 31.93
C ALA A 218 -16.30 0.20 33.19
N ALA A 219 -16.14 -0.39 34.38
CA ALA A 219 -16.27 0.31 35.66
C ALA A 219 -15.18 1.38 35.84
N GLN A 220 -13.92 1.06 35.54
CA GLN A 220 -12.80 2.01 35.58
C GLN A 220 -13.00 3.17 34.59
N LYS A 221 -13.45 2.87 33.36
CA LYS A 221 -13.76 3.90 32.36
C LYS A 221 -14.84 4.86 32.85
N SER A 222 -15.90 4.34 33.46
CA SER A 222 -16.98 5.16 34.02
C SER A 222 -16.49 6.02 35.19
N ARG A 223 -15.66 5.47 36.09
CA ARG A 223 -15.08 6.21 37.21
C ARG A 223 -14.21 7.38 36.74
N ILE A 224 -13.36 7.15 35.73
CA ILE A 224 -12.53 8.21 35.15
C ILE A 224 -13.40 9.29 34.50
N ALA A 225 -14.42 8.90 33.74
CA ALA A 225 -15.36 9.86 33.15
C ALA A 225 -16.07 10.73 34.20
N GLN A 226 -16.48 10.15 35.33
CA GLN A 226 -17.06 10.89 36.45
C GLN A 226 -16.06 11.85 37.10
N SER A 227 -14.81 11.41 37.29
CA SER A 227 -13.76 12.25 37.87
C SER A 227 -13.40 13.41 36.94
N ASN A 228 -13.32 13.17 35.63
CA ASN A 228 -13.10 14.21 34.62
C ASN A 228 -14.18 15.30 34.69
N VAL A 229 -15.46 14.91 34.81
CA VAL A 229 -16.57 15.87 34.94
C VAL A 229 -16.52 16.60 36.29
N LYS A 230 -16.26 15.87 37.39
CA LYS A 230 -16.18 16.42 38.75
C LYS A 230 -15.14 17.53 38.87
N HIS A 231 -13.98 17.36 38.24
CA HIS A 231 -12.86 18.31 38.31
C HIS A 231 -12.77 19.25 37.09
N GLY A 232 -13.81 19.30 36.24
CA GLY A 232 -13.83 20.22 35.09
C GLY A 232 -12.75 19.95 34.04
N PHE A 233 -12.24 18.73 33.95
CA PHE A 233 -11.12 18.38 33.08
C PHE A 233 -11.50 18.43 31.60
N ASN A 234 -10.94 19.42 30.89
CA ASN A 234 -11.03 19.51 29.44
C ASN A 234 -9.75 18.97 28.79
N SER A 235 -9.85 17.80 28.16
CA SER A 235 -8.73 17.11 27.51
C SER A 235 -8.00 17.98 26.50
N VAL A 236 -8.72 18.64 25.58
CA VAL A 236 -8.10 19.41 24.49
C VAL A 236 -7.38 20.65 25.02
N ALA A 237 -8.03 21.37 25.95
CA ALA A 237 -7.42 22.54 26.56
C ALA A 237 -6.17 22.18 27.38
N SER A 238 -6.21 21.05 28.10
CA SER A 238 -5.09 20.53 28.88
C SER A 238 -3.89 20.16 27.98
N GLN A 239 -4.12 19.45 26.87
CA GLN A 239 -3.06 19.10 25.90
C GLN A 239 -2.37 20.33 25.31
N ILE A 240 -3.15 21.38 24.97
CA ILE A 240 -2.61 22.64 24.44
C ILE A 240 -1.74 23.33 25.50
N ARG A 241 -2.22 23.44 26.74
CA ARG A 241 -1.45 24.04 27.84
C ARG A 241 -0.16 23.29 28.11
N GLU A 242 -0.23 21.97 28.19
CA GLU A 242 0.94 21.11 28.39
C GLU A 242 1.98 21.35 27.29
N THR A 243 1.54 21.31 26.03
CA THR A 243 2.42 21.51 24.88
C THR A 243 3.11 22.87 24.95
N MET A 244 2.35 23.95 25.16
CA MET A 244 2.91 25.30 25.24
C MET A 244 3.91 25.45 26.39
N GLN A 245 3.57 24.95 27.58
CA GLN A 245 4.43 25.04 28.76
C GLN A 245 5.77 24.29 28.55
N ARG A 246 5.74 23.14 27.89
CA ARG A 246 6.95 22.38 27.57
C ARG A 246 7.83 23.16 26.59
N TYR A 247 7.25 23.74 25.52
CA TYR A 247 8.00 24.58 24.60
C TYR A 247 8.68 25.75 25.32
N ASP A 248 7.95 26.45 26.20
CA ASP A 248 8.52 27.54 27.00
C ASP A 248 9.68 27.06 27.90
N SER A 249 9.60 25.83 28.44
CA SER A 249 10.62 25.28 29.32
C SER A 249 11.89 24.84 28.60
N PHE A 250 11.82 24.16 27.44
CA PHE A 250 13.04 23.68 26.78
C PHE A 250 13.63 24.66 25.76
N THR A 251 12.86 25.59 25.18
CA THR A 251 13.37 26.52 24.15
C THR A 251 14.52 27.38 24.67
N HIS A 252 14.47 27.82 25.93
CA HIS A 252 15.57 28.61 26.49
C HIS A 252 16.84 27.78 26.74
N ILE A 253 16.70 26.48 27.03
CA ILE A 253 17.82 25.55 27.22
C ILE A 253 18.51 25.31 25.88
N VAL A 254 17.73 25.02 24.84
CA VAL A 254 18.25 24.80 23.48
C VAL A 254 18.96 26.04 22.97
N ARG A 255 18.38 27.23 23.12
CA ARG A 255 19.03 28.48 22.67
C ARG A 255 20.35 28.80 23.37
N LYS A 256 20.54 28.34 24.61
CA LYS A 256 21.81 28.50 25.33
C LYS A 256 22.85 27.48 24.86
N ALA A 257 22.42 26.24 24.61
CA ALA A 257 23.29 25.13 24.23
C ALA A 257 23.61 25.05 22.73
N ALA A 258 22.75 25.61 21.88
CA ALA A 258 22.93 25.64 20.44
C ALA A 258 23.43 27.01 20.01
N SER A 259 24.61 27.05 19.39
CA SER A 259 25.10 28.20 18.66
C SER A 259 24.98 27.92 17.17
N ILE A 260 24.24 28.80 16.48
CA ILE A 260 24.01 28.70 15.04
C ILE A 260 25.04 29.60 14.36
N GLY A 261 25.96 29.02 13.58
CA GLY A 261 26.79 29.80 12.66
C GLY A 261 25.91 30.59 11.67
N THR A 262 26.40 31.69 11.09
CA THR A 262 25.62 32.51 10.15
C THR A 262 25.03 31.66 9.02
N PHE A 263 23.71 31.43 9.06
CA PHE A 263 22.99 30.58 8.11
C PHE A 263 23.12 31.14 6.69
N LYS A 264 23.68 30.35 5.76
CA LYS A 264 23.35 30.50 4.34
C LYS A 264 22.12 29.63 4.09
N VAL A 265 20.93 30.22 4.19
CA VAL A 265 19.71 29.58 3.67
C VAL A 265 20.00 29.11 2.25
N SER A 266 19.80 27.81 1.99
CA SER A 266 20.05 27.22 0.68
C SER A 266 19.05 27.80 -0.32
N LYS A 267 19.47 28.87 -1.01
CA LYS A 267 18.69 29.51 -2.09
C LYS A 267 18.24 28.53 -3.19
N LEU A 268 18.87 27.36 -3.29
CA LEU A 268 18.52 26.33 -4.27
C LEU A 268 17.33 25.47 -3.82
N SER A 269 17.24 25.13 -2.54
CA SER A 269 16.11 24.35 -1.99
C SER A 269 14.82 25.14 -2.09
N ASP A 270 14.85 26.40 -1.63
CA ASP A 270 13.68 27.29 -1.66
C ASP A 270 13.19 27.53 -3.09
N ARG A 271 14.11 27.75 -4.03
CA ARG A 271 13.76 27.90 -5.45
C ARG A 271 13.17 26.63 -6.05
N ALA A 272 13.68 25.45 -5.67
CA ALA A 272 13.12 24.18 -6.11
C ALA A 272 11.70 24.00 -5.56
N ASP A 273 11.48 24.30 -4.28
CA ASP A 273 10.16 24.24 -3.65
C ASP A 273 9.18 25.23 -4.28
N ASP A 274 9.59 26.46 -4.57
CA ASP A 274 8.76 27.46 -5.27
C ASP A 274 8.29 26.94 -6.62
N ILE A 275 9.15 26.26 -7.39
CA ILE A 275 8.80 25.70 -8.69
C ILE A 275 7.92 24.45 -8.55
N LEU A 276 8.30 23.51 -7.67
CA LEU A 276 7.65 22.21 -7.52
C LEU A 276 6.29 22.29 -6.83
N THR A 277 6.07 23.28 -5.96
CA THR A 277 4.78 23.52 -5.29
C THR A 277 3.90 24.53 -6.00
N HIS A 278 4.39 25.15 -7.08
CA HIS A 278 3.61 26.11 -7.86
C HIS A 278 2.36 25.44 -8.46
N ARG A 279 1.23 26.16 -8.45
CA ARG A 279 -0.07 25.67 -8.92
C ARG A 279 -0.06 25.13 -10.36
N TRP A 280 0.77 25.69 -11.24
CA TRP A 280 0.87 25.29 -12.66
C TRP A 280 2.13 24.48 -12.95
N TRP A 281 3.32 25.05 -12.73
CA TRP A 281 4.60 24.35 -12.89
C TRP A 281 4.72 23.07 -12.07
N GLY A 282 4.24 23.05 -10.83
CA GLY A 282 4.20 21.84 -10.01
C GLY A 282 3.34 20.74 -10.66
N LEU A 283 2.18 21.08 -11.23
CA LEU A 283 1.35 20.13 -11.96
C LEU A 283 2.02 19.63 -13.25
N ILE A 284 2.67 20.52 -14.01
CA ILE A 284 3.40 20.15 -15.23
C ILE A 284 4.54 19.19 -14.89
N ILE A 285 5.37 19.52 -13.90
CA ILE A 285 6.47 18.66 -13.45
C ILE A 285 5.92 17.34 -12.92
N PHE A 286 4.80 17.37 -12.20
CA PHE A 286 4.14 16.16 -11.75
C PHE A 286 3.70 15.24 -12.88
N PHE A 287 3.04 15.77 -13.91
CA PHE A 287 2.68 14.95 -15.07
C PHE A 287 3.92 14.47 -15.84
N ALA A 288 4.99 15.27 -15.91
CA ALA A 288 6.24 14.87 -16.53
C ALA A 288 6.95 13.74 -15.76
N VAL A 289 7.05 13.83 -14.42
CA VAL A 289 7.61 12.78 -13.57
C VAL A 289 6.79 11.51 -13.67
N ASN A 290 5.46 11.61 -13.64
CA ASN A 290 4.59 10.44 -13.84
C ASN A 290 4.73 9.85 -15.23
N PHE A 291 4.88 10.67 -16.27
CA PHE A 291 5.13 10.20 -17.62
C PHE A 291 6.44 9.39 -17.69
N ILE A 292 7.52 9.87 -17.05
CA ILE A 292 8.79 9.13 -16.97
C ILE A 292 8.62 7.83 -16.19
N LEU A 293 7.90 7.85 -15.06
CA LEU A 293 7.59 6.65 -14.29
C LEU A 293 6.87 5.62 -15.16
N PHE A 294 5.78 6.01 -15.83
CA PHE A 294 5.04 5.12 -16.72
C PHE A 294 5.91 4.62 -17.87
N GLN A 295 6.70 5.49 -18.50
CA GLN A 295 7.56 5.09 -19.60
C GLN A 295 8.60 4.06 -19.16
N ALA A 296 9.23 4.25 -18.00
CA ALA A 296 10.15 3.26 -17.44
C ALA A 296 9.43 1.94 -17.14
N MET A 297 8.22 2.00 -16.59
CA MET A 297 7.44 0.81 -16.28
C MET A 297 6.98 0.02 -17.50
N PHE A 298 6.67 0.68 -18.62
CA PHE A 298 6.18 0.00 -19.82
C PHE A 298 7.30 -0.37 -20.77
N SER A 299 8.22 0.56 -21.03
CA SER A 299 9.29 0.35 -22.00
C SER A 299 10.43 -0.47 -21.42
N TRP A 300 10.76 -0.34 -20.13
CA TRP A 300 11.90 -1.07 -19.56
C TRP A 300 11.50 -2.42 -18.98
N ALA A 301 10.26 -2.56 -18.49
CA ALA A 301 9.77 -3.84 -17.97
C ALA A 301 9.42 -4.85 -19.08
N SER A 302 9.10 -4.40 -20.31
CA SER A 302 8.72 -5.30 -21.40
C SER A 302 9.84 -6.28 -21.78
N TYR A 303 11.09 -5.82 -21.82
CA TYR A 303 12.22 -6.69 -22.17
C TYR A 303 12.38 -7.90 -21.22
N PRO A 304 12.51 -7.72 -19.88
CA PRO A 304 12.59 -8.87 -18.98
C PRO A 304 11.27 -9.66 -18.90
N GLN A 305 10.12 -9.03 -19.18
CA GLN A 305 8.84 -9.73 -19.28
C GLN A 305 8.84 -10.75 -20.42
N GLU A 306 9.24 -10.33 -21.62
CA GLU A 306 9.35 -11.20 -22.79
C GLU A 306 10.35 -12.33 -22.57
N TRP A 307 11.49 -12.05 -21.92
CA TRP A 307 12.47 -13.10 -21.61
C TRP A 307 11.93 -14.15 -20.66
N ILE A 308 11.17 -13.75 -19.65
CA ILE A 308 10.51 -14.68 -18.72
C ILE A 308 9.46 -15.50 -19.47
N ASP A 309 8.62 -14.86 -20.29
CA ASP A 309 7.57 -15.54 -21.03
C ASP A 309 8.14 -16.58 -22.03
N ILE A 310 9.18 -16.21 -22.78
CA ILE A 310 9.91 -17.13 -23.68
C ILE A 310 10.52 -18.29 -22.89
N ALA A 311 11.16 -18.01 -21.74
CA ALA A 311 11.77 -19.05 -20.92
C ALA A 311 10.72 -20.06 -20.41
N PHE A 312 9.58 -19.58 -19.90
CA PHE A 312 8.51 -20.45 -19.40
C PHE A 312 7.80 -21.20 -20.52
N SER A 313 7.58 -20.57 -21.67
CA SER A 313 7.03 -21.22 -22.87
C SER A 313 7.95 -22.33 -23.38
N TRP A 314 9.27 -22.08 -23.39
CA TRP A 314 10.26 -23.10 -23.74
C TRP A 314 10.25 -24.28 -22.75
N VAL A 315 10.27 -24.01 -21.44
CA VAL A 315 10.17 -25.07 -20.42
C VAL A 315 8.87 -25.85 -20.56
N GLY A 316 7.75 -25.17 -20.81
CA GLY A 316 6.44 -25.80 -21.03
C GLY A 316 6.45 -26.76 -22.22
N ALA A 317 7.06 -26.36 -23.34
CA ALA A 317 7.23 -27.23 -24.51
C ALA A 317 8.12 -28.46 -24.21
N GLN A 318 9.22 -28.28 -23.46
CA GLN A 318 10.07 -29.40 -23.07
C GLN A 318 9.35 -30.39 -22.16
N VAL A 319 8.52 -29.91 -21.22
CA VAL A 319 7.68 -30.78 -20.39
C VAL A 319 6.72 -31.62 -21.23
N LYS A 320 6.16 -31.03 -22.30
CA LYS A 320 5.29 -31.73 -23.27
C LYS A 320 5.99 -32.90 -23.97
N HIS A 321 7.29 -32.81 -24.21
CA HIS A 321 8.08 -33.89 -24.81
C HIS A 321 8.57 -34.94 -23.80
N LEU A 322 8.89 -34.55 -22.57
CA LEU A 322 9.49 -35.44 -21.57
C LEU A 322 8.48 -36.31 -20.82
N ILE A 323 7.24 -35.84 -20.64
CA ILE A 323 6.20 -36.56 -19.91
C ILE A 323 5.28 -37.30 -20.89
N PRO A 324 5.29 -38.65 -20.91
CA PRO A 324 4.49 -39.43 -21.86
C PRO A 324 2.98 -39.41 -21.57
N PHE A 325 2.57 -39.05 -20.35
CA PHE A 325 1.16 -38.92 -19.97
C PHE A 325 0.61 -37.54 -20.34
N GLU A 326 -0.25 -37.47 -21.36
CA GLU A 326 -0.83 -36.22 -21.90
C GLU A 326 -1.51 -35.36 -20.82
N THR A 327 -2.25 -35.98 -19.88
CA THR A 327 -2.97 -35.28 -18.81
C THR A 327 -2.03 -34.67 -17.76
N LEU A 328 -1.00 -35.40 -17.36
CA LEU A 328 0.01 -34.90 -16.40
C LEU A 328 0.87 -33.82 -17.06
N SER A 329 1.22 -34.04 -18.33
CA SER A 329 2.03 -33.12 -19.12
C SER A 329 1.35 -31.77 -19.32
N SER A 330 0.08 -31.78 -19.76
CA SER A 330 -0.75 -30.58 -19.89
C SER A 330 -1.04 -29.90 -18.54
N PHE A 331 -1.20 -30.65 -17.45
CA PHE A 331 -1.37 -30.06 -16.12
C PHE A 331 -0.14 -29.29 -15.65
N VAL A 332 1.05 -29.88 -15.82
CA VAL A 332 2.31 -29.25 -15.40
C VAL A 332 2.62 -28.06 -16.31
N SER A 333 2.49 -28.20 -17.63
CA SER A 333 2.78 -27.13 -18.58
C SER A 333 1.73 -26.02 -18.59
N ASP A 334 0.47 -26.34 -18.88
CA ASP A 334 -0.59 -25.35 -19.11
C ASP A 334 -1.30 -24.91 -17.80
N GLY A 335 -1.13 -25.65 -16.69
CA GLY A 335 -1.69 -25.31 -15.38
C GLY A 335 -0.70 -24.64 -14.43
N ILE A 336 0.38 -25.36 -14.09
CA ILE A 336 1.36 -24.93 -13.08
C ILE A 336 2.37 -23.95 -13.69
N LEU A 337 3.07 -24.34 -14.77
CA LEU A 337 4.11 -23.50 -15.37
C LEU A 337 3.53 -22.24 -16.00
N ALA A 338 2.39 -22.31 -16.68
CA ALA A 338 1.68 -21.13 -17.16
C ALA A 338 1.29 -20.19 -16.02
N GLY A 339 0.83 -20.73 -14.88
CA GLY A 339 0.53 -19.95 -13.68
C GLY A 339 1.76 -19.27 -13.09
N LEU A 340 2.87 -20.00 -12.95
CA LEU A 340 4.15 -19.48 -12.45
C LEU A 340 4.76 -18.43 -13.40
N GLY A 341 4.69 -18.67 -14.70
CA GLY A 341 5.11 -17.72 -15.74
C GLY A 341 4.33 -16.41 -15.61
N GLY A 342 3.00 -16.48 -15.54
CA GLY A 342 2.14 -15.31 -15.32
C GLY A 342 2.50 -14.52 -14.06
N ILE A 343 2.87 -15.20 -12.96
CA ILE A 343 3.32 -14.52 -11.73
C ILE A 343 4.65 -13.80 -11.94
N LEU A 344 5.63 -14.48 -12.55
CA LEU A 344 6.98 -13.95 -12.69
C LEU A 344 7.09 -12.83 -13.72
N VAL A 345 6.23 -12.82 -14.74
CA VAL A 345 6.11 -11.72 -15.71
C VAL A 345 5.78 -10.38 -15.03
N PHE A 346 5.10 -10.35 -13.88
CA PHE A 346 4.84 -9.09 -13.17
C PHE A 346 6.02 -8.58 -12.32
N VAL A 347 7.00 -9.43 -12.02
CA VAL A 347 8.09 -9.11 -11.09
C VAL A 347 8.94 -7.92 -11.55
N PRO A 348 9.37 -7.83 -12.84
CA PRO A 348 10.17 -6.69 -13.29
C PRO A 348 9.44 -5.34 -13.15
N GLN A 349 8.16 -5.31 -13.51
CA GLN A 349 7.34 -4.10 -13.42
C GLN A 349 7.16 -3.63 -11.97
N ILE A 350 6.91 -4.56 -11.04
CA ILE A 350 6.78 -4.26 -9.60
C ILE A 350 8.12 -3.75 -9.04
N PHE A 351 9.23 -4.38 -9.42
CA PHE A 351 10.57 -3.97 -8.98
C PHE A 351 10.87 -2.54 -9.44
N ILE A 352 10.69 -2.23 -10.73
CA ILE A 352 10.93 -0.88 -11.27
C ILE A 352 10.04 0.17 -10.61
N LEU A 353 8.74 -0.13 -10.43
CA LEU A 353 7.81 0.79 -9.77
C LEU A 353 8.27 1.15 -8.36
N PHE A 354 8.56 0.15 -7.51
CA PHE A 354 8.97 0.42 -6.14
C PHE A 354 10.36 1.04 -6.08
N PHE A 355 11.28 0.68 -6.98
CA PHE A 355 12.59 1.30 -7.06
C PHE A 355 12.46 2.81 -7.32
N LEU A 356 11.68 3.22 -8.31
CA LEU A 356 11.50 4.62 -8.66
C LEU A 356 10.68 5.39 -7.63
N ILE A 357 9.64 4.79 -7.04
CA ILE A 357 8.88 5.43 -5.95
C ILE A 357 9.79 5.70 -4.74
N ASN A 358 10.60 4.73 -4.31
CA ASN A 358 11.52 4.94 -3.19
C ASN A 358 12.55 6.05 -3.49
N ILE A 359 13.05 6.15 -4.72
CA ILE A 359 13.94 7.25 -5.12
C ILE A 359 13.24 8.61 -5.00
N LEU A 360 11.99 8.72 -5.48
CA LEU A 360 11.22 9.97 -5.41
C LEU A 360 10.83 10.34 -3.97
N GLU A 361 10.64 9.34 -3.12
CA GLU A 361 10.36 9.52 -1.70
C GLU A 361 11.61 9.99 -0.94
N ASP A 362 12.74 9.31 -1.11
CA ASP A 362 14.03 9.68 -0.49
C ASP A 362 14.52 11.07 -0.95
N PHE A 363 14.28 11.43 -2.21
CA PHE A 363 14.60 12.77 -2.70
C PHE A 363 13.71 13.86 -2.08
N GLY A 364 12.57 13.50 -1.50
CA GLY A 364 11.60 14.43 -0.92
C GLY A 364 10.58 14.99 -1.90
N TYR A 365 10.58 14.55 -3.17
CA TYR A 365 9.62 15.00 -4.19
C TYR A 365 8.17 14.63 -3.83
N MET A 366 7.97 13.42 -3.29
CA MET A 366 6.63 12.93 -2.93
C MET A 366 5.90 13.84 -1.94
N ALA A 367 6.60 14.45 -0.99
CA ALA A 367 5.98 15.39 -0.04
C ALA A 367 5.41 16.64 -0.73
N ARG A 368 6.08 17.15 -1.76
CA ARG A 368 5.62 18.31 -2.55
C ARG A 368 4.44 17.95 -3.44
N ALA A 369 4.51 16.78 -4.08
CA ALA A 369 3.39 16.26 -4.87
C ALA A 369 2.13 16.07 -4.00
N VAL A 370 2.28 15.48 -2.82
CA VAL A 370 1.21 15.34 -1.84
C VAL A 370 0.60 16.69 -1.46
N TYR A 371 1.43 17.69 -1.15
CA TYR A 371 0.98 19.05 -0.83
C TYR A 371 0.17 19.69 -1.96
N LEU A 372 0.61 19.53 -3.21
CA LEU A 372 -0.05 20.10 -4.39
C LEU A 372 -1.49 19.57 -4.59
N PHE A 373 -1.72 18.29 -4.30
CA PHE A 373 -3.01 17.63 -4.51
C PHE A 373 -3.92 17.58 -3.29
N ASP A 374 -3.41 17.89 -2.09
CA ASP A 374 -4.15 17.76 -0.83
C ASP A 374 -5.48 18.54 -0.86
N ARG A 375 -5.45 19.81 -1.30
CA ARG A 375 -6.67 20.65 -1.42
C ARG A 375 -7.72 20.07 -2.37
N LEU A 376 -7.30 19.33 -3.39
CA LEU A 376 -8.21 18.69 -4.34
C LEU A 376 -8.80 17.42 -3.74
N LEU A 377 -7.97 16.59 -3.11
CA LEU A 377 -8.35 15.26 -2.59
C LEU A 377 -9.23 15.33 -1.33
N ILE A 378 -9.05 16.32 -0.45
CA ILE A 378 -9.86 16.49 0.77
C ILE A 378 -11.35 16.64 0.45
N LYS A 379 -11.70 17.25 -0.69
CA LYS A 379 -13.09 17.40 -1.16
C LYS A 379 -13.76 16.04 -1.36
N PHE A 380 -13.01 15.05 -1.80
CA PHE A 380 -13.45 13.67 -2.05
C PHE A 380 -13.26 12.74 -0.84
N GLY A 381 -12.84 13.28 0.32
CA GLY A 381 -12.63 12.49 1.54
C GLY A 381 -11.32 11.69 1.54
N LEU A 382 -10.35 12.16 0.76
CA LEU A 382 -9.04 11.55 0.60
C LEU A 382 -7.97 12.51 1.14
N ASN A 383 -6.88 11.94 1.65
CA ASN A 383 -5.69 12.69 2.05
C ASN A 383 -4.81 13.02 0.84
N GLY A 384 -4.00 14.09 0.86
CA GLY A 384 -2.91 14.30 -0.10
C GLY A 384 -2.01 13.07 -0.26
N LYS A 385 -1.71 12.33 0.82
CA LYS A 385 -0.92 11.07 0.77
C LYS A 385 -1.56 9.97 -0.07
N SER A 386 -2.87 10.02 -0.26
CA SER A 386 -3.62 9.08 -1.12
C SER A 386 -3.21 9.18 -2.59
N LEU A 387 -2.64 10.31 -3.00
CA LEU A 387 -2.13 10.52 -4.35
C LEU A 387 -1.15 9.42 -4.76
N VAL A 388 -0.25 9.04 -3.85
CA VAL A 388 0.77 8.00 -4.10
C VAL A 388 0.11 6.67 -4.45
N SER A 389 -0.95 6.31 -3.73
CA SER A 389 -1.74 5.11 -4.00
C SER A 389 -2.53 5.22 -5.31
N LEU A 390 -3.20 6.34 -5.57
CA LEU A 390 -4.02 6.50 -6.77
C LEU A 390 -3.20 6.44 -8.07
N ILE A 391 -2.04 7.12 -8.10
CA ILE A 391 -1.12 7.06 -9.24
C ILE A 391 -0.63 5.62 -9.44
N ALA A 392 -0.15 4.99 -8.37
CA ALA A 392 0.34 3.61 -8.43
C ALA A 392 -0.77 2.66 -8.93
N GLY A 393 -2.04 2.96 -8.66
CA GLY A 393 -3.19 2.19 -9.13
C GLY A 393 -3.31 2.15 -10.65
N GLY A 394 -2.93 3.23 -11.34
CA GLY A 394 -2.88 3.29 -12.81
C GLY A 394 -1.82 2.36 -13.42
N ALA A 395 -0.79 2.02 -12.66
CA ALA A 395 0.12 0.95 -13.02
C ALA A 395 -0.44 -0.42 -12.58
N CYS A 396 -0.60 -0.64 -11.27
CA CYS A 396 -1.14 -1.86 -10.70
C CYS A 396 -1.81 -1.59 -9.34
N ALA A 397 -3.03 -2.11 -9.18
CA ALA A 397 -3.82 -1.90 -7.96
C ALA A 397 -3.22 -2.56 -6.70
N ILE A 398 -2.43 -3.64 -6.84
CA ILE A 398 -1.84 -4.37 -5.69
C ILE A 398 -0.85 -3.49 -4.90
N PRO A 399 0.27 -3.02 -5.49
CA PRO A 399 1.23 -2.17 -4.77
C PRO A 399 0.61 -0.84 -4.34
N ALA A 400 -0.35 -0.33 -5.12
CA ALA A 400 -1.11 0.86 -4.81
C ALA A 400 -1.94 0.73 -3.53
N ILE A 401 -2.64 -0.38 -3.34
CA ILE A 401 -3.40 -0.63 -2.11
C ILE A 401 -2.46 -0.80 -0.93
N MET A 402 -1.31 -1.48 -1.10
CA MET A 402 -0.33 -1.62 -0.03
C MET A 402 0.29 -0.28 0.41
N SER A 403 0.43 0.69 -0.50
CA SER A 403 0.96 2.02 -0.16
C SER A 403 0.00 2.88 0.66
N THR A 404 -1.28 2.50 0.74
CA THR A 404 -2.27 3.20 1.59
C THR A 404 -1.92 3.17 3.08
N ARG A 405 -0.99 2.30 3.50
CA ARG A 405 -0.42 2.27 4.86
C ARG A 405 0.23 3.58 5.28
N THR A 406 0.66 4.42 4.33
CA THR A 406 1.22 5.74 4.61
C THR A 406 0.17 6.76 5.09
N ILE A 407 -1.12 6.43 4.94
CA ILE A 407 -2.26 7.27 5.34
C ILE A 407 -2.63 6.94 6.79
N SER A 408 -2.40 7.90 7.68
CA SER A 408 -2.59 7.76 9.13
C SER A 408 -4.07 7.64 9.54
N ASN A 409 -4.96 8.39 8.87
CA ASN A 409 -6.40 8.37 9.16
C ASN A 409 -7.04 7.11 8.57
N GLN A 410 -7.73 6.33 9.42
CA GLN A 410 -8.30 5.05 8.99
C GLN A 410 -9.44 5.18 7.98
N LYS A 411 -10.29 6.20 8.14
CA LYS A 411 -11.40 6.45 7.22
C LYS A 411 -10.83 6.79 5.84
N GLU A 412 -9.88 7.70 5.77
CA GLU A 412 -9.23 8.09 4.52
C GLU A 412 -8.48 6.91 3.90
N ARG A 413 -7.72 6.15 4.70
CA ARG A 413 -7.01 4.94 4.25
C ARG A 413 -7.97 3.94 3.62
N LEU A 414 -9.08 3.64 4.30
CA LEU A 414 -10.10 2.71 3.80
C LEU A 414 -10.76 3.21 2.51
N ILE A 415 -11.14 4.49 2.45
CA ILE A 415 -11.71 5.08 1.22
C ILE A 415 -10.70 4.94 0.08
N THR A 416 -9.44 5.32 0.29
CA THR A 416 -8.37 5.20 -0.71
C THR A 416 -8.20 3.76 -1.18
N THR A 417 -8.18 2.79 -0.26
CA THR A 417 -8.12 1.36 -0.60
C THR A 417 -9.29 0.93 -1.49
N LEU A 418 -10.50 1.40 -1.20
CA LEU A 418 -11.71 1.01 -1.93
C LEU A 418 -11.86 1.68 -3.30
N VAL A 419 -11.35 2.91 -3.47
CA VAL A 419 -11.45 3.63 -4.74
C VAL A 419 -10.31 3.34 -5.70
N THR A 420 -9.14 2.91 -5.20
CA THR A 420 -7.96 2.62 -6.03
C THR A 420 -8.25 1.69 -7.22
N PRO A 421 -9.04 0.60 -7.08
CA PRO A 421 -9.34 -0.28 -8.21
C PRO A 421 -10.20 0.29 -9.33
N PHE A 422 -10.82 1.47 -9.16
CA PHE A 422 -11.49 2.19 -10.25
C PHE A 422 -10.51 2.80 -11.25
N ILE A 423 -9.26 3.02 -10.84
CA ILE A 423 -8.22 3.51 -11.73
C ILE A 423 -7.79 2.35 -12.63
N SER A 424 -7.97 2.53 -13.93
CA SER A 424 -7.62 1.51 -14.93
C SER A 424 -6.12 1.25 -14.93
N CYS A 425 -5.75 -0.01 -14.65
CA CYS A 425 -4.36 -0.45 -14.64
C CYS A 425 -3.86 -0.80 -16.05
N SER A 426 -2.54 -0.90 -16.21
CA SER A 426 -1.87 -1.26 -17.47
C SER A 426 -2.41 -2.51 -18.15
N ALA A 427 -2.73 -3.54 -17.36
CA ALA A 427 -3.22 -4.84 -17.86
C ALA A 427 -4.56 -4.75 -18.61
N ARG A 428 -5.28 -3.61 -18.57
CA ARG A 428 -6.50 -3.39 -19.36
C ARG A 428 -6.23 -2.92 -20.79
N ILE A 429 -5.01 -2.48 -21.10
CA ILE A 429 -4.66 -1.92 -22.40
C ILE A 429 -4.95 -2.90 -23.55
N PRO A 430 -4.56 -4.19 -23.51
CA PRO A 430 -4.83 -5.12 -24.61
C PRO A 430 -6.33 -5.25 -24.94
N VAL A 431 -7.16 -5.33 -23.89
CA VAL A 431 -8.62 -5.43 -24.02
C VAL A 431 -9.18 -4.15 -24.63
N TYR A 432 -8.75 -2.99 -24.14
CA TYR A 432 -9.16 -1.71 -24.69
C TYR A 432 -8.74 -1.55 -26.15
N THR A 433 -7.53 -1.96 -26.54
CA THR A 433 -7.05 -1.88 -27.93
C THR A 433 -7.96 -2.65 -28.88
N ILE A 434 -8.31 -3.89 -28.53
CA ILE A 434 -9.19 -4.72 -29.36
C ILE A 434 -10.59 -4.08 -29.45
N LEU A 435 -11.18 -3.71 -28.31
CA LEU A 435 -12.56 -3.23 -28.27
C LEU A 435 -12.75 -1.83 -28.85
N VAL A 436 -11.79 -0.92 -28.65
CA VAL A 436 -11.79 0.42 -29.26
C VAL A 436 -11.78 0.32 -30.79
N GLY A 437 -11.08 -0.68 -31.34
CA GLY A 437 -11.09 -0.97 -32.78
C GLY A 437 -12.47 -1.28 -33.36
N PHE A 438 -13.41 -1.80 -32.55
CA PHE A 438 -14.80 -2.05 -32.96
C PHE A 438 -15.71 -0.83 -32.80
N VAL A 439 -15.33 0.14 -31.96
CA VAL A 439 -16.14 1.35 -31.73
C VAL A 439 -15.81 2.42 -32.75
N VAL A 440 -14.53 2.62 -33.05
CA VAL A 440 -14.08 3.68 -33.97
C VAL A 440 -13.00 3.15 -34.92
N ALA A 441 -13.20 3.40 -36.22
CA ALA A 441 -12.23 3.07 -37.25
C ALA A 441 -10.94 3.89 -37.10
N SER A 442 -9.79 3.24 -37.29
CA SER A 442 -8.46 3.87 -37.18
C SER A 442 -8.21 4.99 -38.19
N SER A 443 -9.01 5.08 -39.26
CA SER A 443 -8.94 6.10 -40.30
C SER A 443 -9.61 7.43 -39.92
N HIS A 444 -10.34 7.49 -38.80
CA HIS A 444 -11.05 8.69 -38.41
C HIS A 444 -10.17 9.58 -37.51
N HIS A 445 -9.88 10.79 -37.98
CA HIS A 445 -9.09 11.80 -37.26
C HIS A 445 -9.96 13.01 -36.96
N ILE A 446 -9.86 13.54 -35.73
CA ILE A 446 -10.45 14.83 -35.35
C ILE A 446 -9.29 15.82 -35.22
N GLY A 447 -9.05 16.61 -36.27
CA GLY A 447 -7.89 17.49 -36.34
C GLY A 447 -6.56 16.70 -36.28
N PRO A 448 -5.57 17.11 -35.48
CA PRO A 448 -4.30 16.39 -35.35
C PRO A 448 -4.40 15.11 -34.49
N PHE A 449 -5.57 14.81 -33.90
CA PHE A 449 -5.72 13.74 -32.92
C PHE A 449 -6.40 12.50 -33.52
N ASN A 450 -5.86 11.32 -33.23
CA ASN A 450 -6.47 10.03 -33.53
C ASN A 450 -7.68 9.79 -32.61
N THR A 451 -8.84 9.50 -33.18
CA THR A 451 -10.09 9.23 -32.43
C THR A 451 -10.01 8.04 -31.49
N GLN A 452 -9.26 6.99 -31.86
CA GLN A 452 -9.00 5.85 -30.96
C GLN A 452 -8.24 6.31 -29.72
N GLY A 453 -7.22 7.15 -29.90
CA GLY A 453 -6.46 7.75 -28.81
C GLY A 453 -7.32 8.62 -27.89
N LEU A 454 -8.26 9.39 -28.45
CA LEU A 454 -9.23 10.17 -27.67
C LEU A 454 -10.18 9.27 -26.86
N LEU A 455 -10.67 8.17 -27.44
CA LEU A 455 -11.52 7.21 -26.73
C LEU A 455 -10.74 6.53 -25.59
N PHE A 456 -9.49 6.13 -25.84
CA PHE A 456 -8.58 5.62 -24.82
C PHE A 456 -8.41 6.60 -23.65
N MET A 457 -8.07 7.85 -23.95
CA MET A 457 -7.95 8.91 -22.94
C MET A 457 -9.27 9.06 -22.15
N GLY A 458 -10.41 9.02 -22.85
CA GLY A 458 -11.74 9.07 -22.23
C GLY A 458 -11.99 7.94 -21.24
N LEU A 459 -11.62 6.69 -21.58
CA LEU A 459 -11.77 5.53 -20.69
C LEU A 459 -10.92 5.66 -19.41
N TYR A 460 -9.68 6.16 -19.52
CA TYR A 460 -8.83 6.41 -18.37
C TYR A 460 -9.35 7.55 -17.49
N LEU A 461 -9.78 8.65 -18.11
CA LEU A 461 -10.39 9.78 -17.41
C LEU A 461 -11.65 9.34 -16.66
N LEU A 462 -12.49 8.51 -17.30
CA LEU A 462 -13.71 7.96 -16.71
C LEU A 462 -13.41 7.16 -15.43
N GLY A 463 -12.35 6.34 -15.44
CA GLY A 463 -11.90 5.63 -14.24
C GLY A 463 -11.49 6.56 -13.10
N ILE A 464 -10.71 7.62 -13.40
CA ILE A 464 -10.29 8.62 -12.40
C ILE A 464 -11.49 9.38 -11.82
N VAL A 465 -12.38 9.88 -12.68
CA VAL A 465 -13.59 10.60 -12.25
C VAL A 465 -14.47 9.72 -11.39
N THR A 466 -14.62 8.44 -11.75
CA THR A 466 -15.40 7.48 -10.98
C THR A 466 -14.75 7.16 -9.63
N ALA A 467 -13.41 7.04 -9.58
CA ALA A 467 -12.69 6.85 -8.32
C ALA A 467 -12.91 8.02 -7.36
N LEU A 468 -12.81 9.26 -7.85
CA LEU A 468 -13.06 10.46 -7.05
C LEU A 468 -14.53 10.56 -6.62
N GLY A 469 -15.46 10.29 -7.53
CA GLY A 469 -16.90 10.27 -7.24
C GLY A 469 -17.27 9.22 -6.18
N ALA A 470 -16.75 8.00 -6.32
CA ALA A 470 -16.92 6.94 -5.33
C ALA A 470 -16.33 7.34 -3.97
N GLY A 471 -15.17 8.01 -3.95
CA GLY A 471 -14.58 8.56 -2.71
C GLY A 471 -15.51 9.55 -2.01
N TRP A 472 -16.10 10.47 -2.76
CA TRP A 472 -17.08 11.43 -2.22
C TRP A 472 -18.32 10.75 -1.65
N ILE A 473 -18.85 9.71 -2.31
CA ILE A 473 -19.98 8.92 -1.79
C ILE A 473 -19.57 8.19 -0.50
N LEU A 474 -18.43 7.48 -0.50
CA LEU A 474 -17.95 6.72 0.65
C LEU A 474 -17.63 7.62 1.85
N LYS A 475 -17.17 8.86 1.62
CA LYS A 475 -16.97 9.86 2.69
C LYS A 475 -18.25 10.14 3.48
N GLN A 476 -19.42 10.11 2.83
CA GLN A 476 -20.71 10.34 3.47
C GLN A 476 -21.23 9.10 4.21
N ILE A 477 -20.95 7.91 3.66
CA ILE A 477 -21.39 6.64 4.24
C ILE A 477 -20.55 6.26 5.47
N ILE A 478 -19.22 6.40 5.37
CA ILE A 478 -18.28 6.01 6.42
C ILE A 478 -18.13 7.17 7.40
N LYS A 479 -18.72 7.06 8.58
CA LYS A 479 -18.57 8.04 9.66
C LYS A 479 -17.33 7.73 10.51
N SER A 480 -16.61 8.77 10.93
CA SER A 480 -15.48 8.71 11.85
C SER A 480 -15.39 10.03 12.59
N ASP A 481 -15.04 9.98 13.88
CA ASP A 481 -14.85 11.15 14.74
C ASP A 481 -13.46 11.79 14.57
N ASP A 482 -12.56 11.13 13.84
CA ASP A 482 -11.18 11.57 13.61
C ASP A 482 -11.14 12.68 12.55
N ARG A 483 -10.80 13.91 12.97
CA ARG A 483 -10.53 15.01 12.03
C ARG A 483 -9.13 14.87 11.47
N SER A 484 -9.03 14.68 10.16
CA SER A 484 -7.77 14.71 9.42
C SER A 484 -7.35 16.15 9.19
N PHE A 485 -6.26 16.56 9.84
CA PHE A 485 -5.49 17.73 9.43
C PHE A 485 -4.19 17.22 8.82
N LEU A 486 -3.94 17.54 7.55
CA LEU A 486 -2.65 17.25 6.94
C LEU A 486 -1.60 18.21 7.54
N MET A 487 -0.93 17.77 8.59
CA MET A 487 0.29 18.43 9.06
C MET A 487 1.49 17.69 8.47
N ILE A 488 1.98 18.18 7.32
CA ILE A 488 3.21 17.68 6.70
C ILE A 488 4.29 18.74 6.88
N GLU A 489 5.37 18.35 7.56
CA GLU A 489 6.63 19.07 7.42
C GLU A 489 7.27 18.61 6.10
N LEU A 490 7.60 19.55 5.22
CA LEU A 490 8.31 19.26 3.99
C LEU A 490 9.74 18.80 4.36
N PRO A 491 10.12 17.55 4.05
CA PRO A 491 11.46 17.06 4.37
C PRO A 491 12.50 17.77 3.50
N ASP A 492 13.72 17.94 4.00
CA ASP A 492 14.82 18.46 3.19
C ASP A 492 15.11 17.56 2.00
N TYR A 493 15.62 18.15 0.91
CA TYR A 493 16.11 17.40 -0.24
C TYR A 493 17.33 16.56 0.16
N LYS A 494 17.24 15.25 -0.03
CA LYS A 494 18.31 14.30 0.24
C LYS A 494 18.73 13.59 -1.05
N THR A 495 19.98 13.17 -1.12
CA THR A 495 20.43 12.29 -2.20
C THR A 495 19.88 10.87 -1.94
N PRO A 496 19.20 10.24 -2.91
CA PRO A 496 18.58 8.94 -2.72
C PRO A 496 19.63 7.85 -2.45
N ASP A 497 19.34 6.93 -1.54
CA ASP A 497 20.20 5.77 -1.31
C ASP A 497 19.79 4.63 -2.24
N PHE A 498 20.52 4.49 -3.35
CA PHE A 498 20.27 3.46 -4.35
C PHE A 498 20.26 2.04 -3.78
N LYS A 499 21.06 1.75 -2.74
CA LYS A 499 21.09 0.40 -2.14
C LYS A 499 19.80 0.10 -1.39
N VAL A 500 19.30 1.09 -0.65
CA VAL A 500 18.02 0.99 0.06
C VAL A 500 16.86 0.86 -0.92
N ALA A 501 16.86 1.64 -2.01
CA ALA A 501 15.84 1.57 -3.05
C ALA A 501 15.79 0.18 -3.71
N VAL A 502 16.94 -0.40 -4.09
CA VAL A 502 17.03 -1.75 -4.67
C VAL A 502 16.57 -2.83 -3.67
N HIS A 503 17.05 -2.76 -2.43
CA HIS A 503 16.68 -3.75 -1.42
C HIS A 503 15.17 -3.72 -1.12
N THR A 504 14.59 -2.52 -1.04
CA THR A 504 13.15 -2.34 -0.83
C THR A 504 12.35 -2.87 -2.02
N ALA A 505 12.75 -2.52 -3.25
CA ALA A 505 12.12 -3.02 -4.46
C ALA A 505 12.14 -4.56 -4.54
N PHE A 506 13.28 -5.18 -4.23
CA PHE A 506 13.40 -6.64 -4.19
C PHE A 506 12.50 -7.27 -3.12
N THR A 507 12.47 -6.70 -1.92
CA THR A 507 11.63 -7.18 -0.82
C THR A 507 10.14 -7.12 -1.19
N LYS A 508 9.70 -6.05 -1.87
CA LYS A 508 8.31 -5.90 -2.33
C LYS A 508 7.97 -6.88 -3.45
N ALA A 509 8.88 -7.07 -4.41
CA ALA A 509 8.71 -8.06 -5.47
C ALA A 509 8.62 -9.49 -4.90
N TRP A 510 9.47 -9.83 -3.92
CA TRP A 510 9.43 -11.13 -3.25
C TRP A 510 8.13 -11.35 -2.45
N SER A 511 7.69 -10.33 -1.72
CA SER A 511 6.39 -10.33 -1.02
C SER A 511 5.25 -10.64 -2.00
N PHE A 512 5.26 -10.06 -3.20
CA PHE A 512 4.27 -10.37 -4.24
C PHE A 512 4.31 -11.84 -4.69
N ILE A 513 5.49 -12.40 -4.98
CA ILE A 513 5.64 -13.80 -5.39
C ILE A 513 5.09 -14.74 -4.33
N VAL A 514 5.44 -14.53 -3.06
CA VAL A 514 5.06 -15.45 -1.97
C VAL A 514 3.58 -15.30 -1.58
N GLU A 515 3.05 -14.09 -1.61
CA GLU A 515 1.72 -13.81 -1.06
C GLU A 515 0.63 -13.85 -2.13
N ALA A 516 0.80 -13.10 -3.22
CA ALA A 516 -0.15 -13.09 -4.34
C ALA A 516 0.05 -14.32 -5.24
N GLY A 517 1.30 -14.74 -5.46
CA GLY A 517 1.61 -15.86 -6.33
C GLY A 517 0.96 -17.19 -5.90
N LYS A 518 0.86 -17.46 -4.59
CA LYS A 518 0.14 -18.66 -4.09
C LYS A 518 -1.32 -18.68 -4.53
N VAL A 519 -1.99 -17.54 -4.44
CA VAL A 519 -3.42 -17.42 -4.81
C VAL A 519 -3.57 -17.57 -6.33
N ILE A 520 -2.71 -16.89 -7.11
CA ILE A 520 -2.73 -16.96 -8.58
C ILE A 520 -2.49 -18.39 -9.06
N LEU A 521 -1.53 -19.12 -8.47
CA LEU A 521 -1.23 -20.51 -8.83
C LEU A 521 -2.40 -21.45 -8.55
N ILE A 522 -3.05 -21.32 -7.39
CA ILE A 522 -4.23 -22.14 -7.07
C ILE A 522 -5.34 -21.89 -8.09
N ILE A 523 -5.55 -20.62 -8.47
CA ILE A 523 -6.58 -20.26 -9.45
C ILE A 523 -6.22 -20.76 -10.84
N SER A 524 -4.96 -20.66 -11.28
CA SER A 524 -4.54 -21.17 -12.59
C SER A 524 -4.76 -22.68 -12.70
N MET A 525 -4.46 -23.43 -11.63
CA MET A 525 -4.75 -24.86 -11.54
C MET A 525 -6.26 -25.14 -11.62
N ILE A 526 -7.09 -24.38 -10.89
CA ILE A 526 -8.55 -24.53 -10.93
C ILE A 526 -9.09 -24.21 -12.33
N LEU A 527 -8.65 -23.09 -12.92
CA LEU A 527 -9.06 -22.69 -14.26
C LEU A 527 -8.67 -23.74 -15.29
N TRP A 528 -7.46 -24.30 -15.20
CA TRP A 528 -7.02 -25.37 -16.07
C TRP A 528 -7.91 -26.62 -15.95
N VAL A 529 -8.29 -27.01 -14.73
CA VAL A 529 -9.22 -28.14 -14.53
C VAL A 529 -10.58 -27.82 -15.15
N LEU A 530 -11.09 -26.60 -14.95
CA LEU A 530 -12.38 -26.17 -15.48
C LEU A 530 -12.38 -26.08 -17.01
N SER A 531 -11.28 -25.66 -17.63
CA SER A 531 -11.16 -25.56 -19.09
C SER A 531 -10.88 -26.89 -19.77
N SER A 532 -10.17 -27.80 -19.10
CA SER A 532 -9.72 -29.07 -19.70
C SER A 532 -10.71 -30.22 -19.52
N TYR A 533 -11.52 -30.20 -18.46
CA TYR A 533 -12.47 -31.28 -18.15
C TYR A 533 -13.93 -30.83 -18.26
N GLY A 534 -14.80 -31.78 -18.59
CA GLY A 534 -16.25 -31.62 -18.64
C GLY A 534 -16.96 -32.97 -18.46
N THR A 535 -18.28 -33.02 -18.62
CA THR A 535 -19.05 -34.27 -18.55
C THR A 535 -18.63 -35.22 -19.67
N LYS A 536 -18.32 -36.49 -19.36
CA LYS A 536 -17.84 -37.49 -20.34
C LYS A 536 -18.64 -37.50 -21.65
N SER A 537 -19.98 -37.58 -21.54
CA SER A 537 -20.88 -37.57 -22.70
C SER A 537 -20.74 -36.32 -23.60
N ARG A 538 -20.53 -35.14 -23.01
CA ARG A 538 -20.35 -33.89 -23.79
C ARG A 538 -18.99 -33.82 -24.47
N MET A 539 -17.95 -34.26 -23.77
CA MET A 539 -16.58 -34.28 -24.30
C MET A 539 -16.46 -35.27 -25.46
N GLU A 540 -17.05 -36.47 -25.32
CA GLU A 540 -17.10 -37.49 -26.38
C GLU A 540 -17.87 -36.97 -27.60
N ALA A 541 -19.05 -36.37 -27.39
CA ALA A 541 -19.86 -35.78 -28.46
C ALA A 541 -19.10 -34.66 -29.20
N ALA A 542 -18.33 -33.83 -28.48
CA ALA A 542 -17.50 -32.79 -29.09
C ALA A 542 -16.40 -33.38 -29.98
N THR A 543 -15.70 -34.42 -29.51
CA THR A 543 -14.69 -35.11 -30.34
C THR A 543 -15.29 -35.79 -31.57
N SER A 544 -16.44 -36.45 -31.43
CA SER A 544 -17.11 -37.09 -32.56
C SER A 544 -17.58 -36.06 -33.59
N TYR A 545 -18.17 -34.95 -33.15
CA TYR A 545 -18.59 -33.87 -34.04
C TYR A 545 -17.44 -33.32 -34.88
N VAL A 546 -16.28 -33.09 -34.25
CA VAL A 546 -15.09 -32.57 -34.94
C VAL A 546 -14.58 -33.59 -35.94
N GLN A 547 -14.47 -34.87 -35.58
CA GLN A 547 -14.04 -35.93 -36.50
C GLN A 547 -14.95 -36.02 -37.73
N THR A 548 -16.27 -35.95 -37.55
CA THR A 548 -17.22 -35.97 -38.68
C THR A 548 -17.11 -34.71 -39.54
N THR A 549 -16.94 -33.53 -38.93
CA THR A 549 -16.85 -32.25 -39.65
C THR A 549 -15.53 -32.13 -40.43
N THR A 550 -14.41 -32.54 -39.84
CA THR A 550 -13.10 -32.57 -40.50
C THR A 550 -13.11 -33.48 -41.72
N GLN A 551 -13.76 -34.65 -41.62
CA GLN A 551 -13.92 -35.56 -42.75
C GLN A 551 -14.86 -35.01 -43.83
N ALA A 552 -15.97 -34.35 -43.44
CA ALA A 552 -16.96 -33.82 -44.38
C ALA A 552 -16.50 -32.54 -45.11
N GLN A 553 -15.69 -31.70 -44.46
CA GLN A 553 -15.25 -30.40 -45.00
C GLN A 553 -13.79 -30.39 -45.48
N HIS A 554 -13.07 -31.52 -45.40
CA HIS A 554 -11.65 -31.63 -45.76
C HIS A 554 -10.78 -30.50 -45.14
N LEU A 555 -10.99 -30.23 -43.84
CA LEU A 555 -10.26 -29.20 -43.12
C LEU A 555 -8.76 -29.54 -43.03
N SER A 556 -7.90 -28.52 -43.03
CA SER A 556 -6.47 -28.72 -42.79
C SER A 556 -6.20 -29.26 -41.38
N PRO A 557 -5.05 -29.92 -41.12
CA PRO A 557 -4.70 -30.42 -39.79
C PRO A 557 -4.78 -29.34 -38.70
N GLU A 558 -4.29 -28.15 -39.02
CA GLU A 558 -4.29 -26.97 -38.14
C GLU A 558 -5.72 -26.48 -37.85
N GLN A 559 -6.58 -26.39 -38.89
CA GLN A 559 -7.99 -26.01 -38.72
C GLN A 559 -8.77 -27.05 -37.90
N SER A 560 -8.42 -28.33 -38.03
CA SER A 560 -9.04 -29.41 -37.26
C SER A 560 -8.64 -29.35 -35.78
N GLU A 561 -7.38 -29.03 -35.47
CA GLU A 561 -6.91 -28.85 -34.08
C GLU A 561 -7.59 -27.65 -33.42
N ASP A 562 -7.66 -26.52 -34.13
CA ASP A 562 -8.33 -25.31 -33.67
C ASP A 562 -9.83 -25.53 -33.40
N LEU A 563 -10.51 -26.26 -34.28
CA LEU A 563 -11.92 -26.63 -34.11
C LEU A 563 -12.11 -27.59 -32.93
N MET A 564 -11.17 -28.52 -32.74
CA MET A 564 -11.18 -29.45 -31.60
C MET A 564 -11.01 -28.72 -30.27
N ALA A 565 -10.05 -27.80 -30.18
CA ALA A 565 -9.81 -26.99 -28.99
C ALA A 565 -11.06 -26.17 -28.62
N ASN A 566 -11.69 -25.54 -29.62
CA ASN A 566 -12.91 -24.75 -29.44
C ASN A 566 -14.08 -25.59 -28.89
N LYS A 567 -14.37 -26.74 -29.53
CA LYS A 567 -15.49 -27.60 -29.12
C LYS A 567 -15.26 -28.33 -27.81
N LYS A 568 -14.02 -28.70 -27.50
CA LYS A 568 -13.66 -29.23 -26.17
C LYS A 568 -13.84 -28.17 -25.09
N LEU A 569 -13.41 -26.93 -25.33
CA LEU A 569 -13.60 -25.82 -24.39
C LEU A 569 -15.09 -25.49 -24.20
N GLU A 570 -15.92 -25.55 -25.24
CA GLU A 570 -17.38 -25.41 -25.13
C GLU A 570 -18.01 -26.52 -24.26
N ALA A 571 -17.52 -27.75 -24.36
CA ALA A 571 -17.99 -28.91 -23.60
C ALA A 571 -17.45 -28.98 -22.16
N SER A 572 -16.44 -28.19 -21.84
CA SER A 572 -15.78 -28.14 -20.53
C SER A 572 -16.69 -27.59 -19.40
N TYR A 573 -16.24 -27.71 -18.15
CA TYR A 573 -16.91 -27.08 -17.01
C TYR A 573 -16.90 -25.56 -17.12
N ALA A 574 -15.82 -24.96 -17.64
CA ALA A 574 -15.76 -23.53 -17.95
C ALA A 574 -16.83 -23.15 -18.98
N GLY A 575 -17.00 -23.96 -20.04
CA GLY A 575 -18.07 -23.84 -21.02
C GLY A 575 -19.47 -23.89 -20.41
N THR A 576 -19.66 -24.79 -19.45
CA THR A 576 -20.91 -24.94 -18.70
C THR A 576 -21.20 -23.73 -17.81
N ILE A 577 -20.19 -23.19 -17.12
CA ILE A 577 -20.30 -21.96 -16.33
C ILE A 577 -20.64 -20.76 -17.23
N GLY A 578 -19.99 -20.64 -18.40
CA GLY A 578 -20.29 -19.58 -19.37
C GLY A 578 -21.75 -19.59 -19.83
N LYS A 579 -22.28 -20.77 -20.18
CA LYS A 579 -23.69 -20.95 -20.57
C LYS A 579 -24.65 -20.76 -19.40
N TRP A 580 -24.23 -21.05 -18.17
CA TRP A 580 -25.02 -20.77 -16.97
C TRP A 580 -25.09 -19.27 -16.66
N MET A 581 -24.01 -18.52 -16.94
CA MET A 581 -23.97 -17.06 -16.79
C MET A 581 -24.70 -16.33 -17.93
N GLU A 582 -24.80 -16.95 -19.11
CA GLU A 582 -25.36 -16.35 -20.33
C GLU A 582 -26.72 -15.65 -20.13
N PRO A 583 -27.73 -16.22 -19.44
CA PRO A 583 -29.01 -15.53 -19.24
C PRO A 583 -28.88 -14.21 -18.46
N LEU A 584 -27.89 -14.12 -17.57
CA LEU A 584 -27.64 -12.90 -16.79
C LEU A 584 -26.94 -11.83 -17.62
N ILE A 585 -26.03 -12.22 -18.52
CA ILE A 585 -25.20 -11.30 -19.31
C ILE A 585 -25.72 -11.03 -20.72
N ALA A 586 -26.65 -11.83 -21.24
CA ALA A 586 -27.29 -11.64 -22.53
C ALA A 586 -27.99 -10.26 -22.67
N PRO A 587 -28.61 -9.67 -21.64
CA PRO A 587 -29.14 -8.31 -21.70
C PRO A 587 -28.09 -7.22 -21.94
N LEU A 588 -26.81 -7.52 -21.75
CA LEU A 588 -25.66 -6.64 -22.03
C LEU A 588 -25.13 -6.80 -23.47
N GLY A 589 -25.67 -7.75 -24.24
CA GLY A 589 -25.20 -8.16 -25.56
C GLY A 589 -24.13 -9.25 -25.55
N PHE A 590 -23.84 -9.87 -24.39
CA PHE A 590 -22.77 -10.87 -24.24
C PHE A 590 -23.29 -12.29 -24.47
N ASP A 591 -22.48 -13.17 -25.09
CA ASP A 591 -22.74 -14.62 -25.14
C ASP A 591 -21.99 -15.37 -24.03
N TRP A 592 -22.21 -16.68 -23.98
CA TRP A 592 -21.41 -17.59 -23.18
C TRP A 592 -19.90 -17.50 -23.47
N LYS A 593 -19.43 -17.21 -24.70
CA LYS A 593 -17.99 -17.06 -25.01
C LYS A 593 -17.39 -15.84 -24.29
N ILE A 594 -18.05 -14.69 -24.38
CA ILE A 594 -17.71 -13.50 -23.59
C ILE A 594 -17.84 -13.80 -22.10
N GLY A 595 -18.86 -14.56 -21.69
CA GLY A 595 -19.03 -15.02 -20.31
C GLY A 595 -17.84 -15.80 -19.77
N ILE A 596 -17.31 -16.77 -20.54
CA ILE A 596 -16.09 -17.51 -20.17
C ILE A 596 -14.92 -16.56 -20.04
N ALA A 597 -14.69 -15.68 -21.02
CA ALA A 597 -13.56 -14.76 -20.99
C ALA A 597 -13.67 -13.74 -19.83
N LEU A 598 -14.88 -13.30 -19.48
CA LEU A 598 -15.13 -12.48 -18.29
C LEU A 598 -14.81 -13.25 -17.02
N PHE A 599 -15.19 -14.53 -16.93
CA PHE A 599 -14.89 -15.38 -15.79
C PHE A 599 -13.40 -15.68 -15.64
N THR A 600 -12.72 -16.08 -16.72
CA THR A 600 -11.28 -16.35 -16.70
C THR A 600 -10.48 -15.08 -16.44
N SER A 601 -10.91 -13.93 -16.98
CA SER A 601 -10.25 -12.65 -16.74
C SER A 601 -10.37 -12.13 -15.30
N PHE A 602 -11.29 -12.67 -14.50
CA PHE A 602 -11.36 -12.37 -13.06
C PHE A 602 -10.12 -12.88 -12.30
N ALA A 603 -9.54 -14.00 -12.76
CA ALA A 603 -8.29 -14.52 -12.22
C ALA A 603 -7.09 -13.63 -12.58
N ALA A 604 -6.96 -13.32 -13.87
CA ALA A 604 -5.92 -12.44 -14.41
C ALA A 604 -6.44 -11.70 -15.65
N ARG A 605 -6.29 -10.37 -15.68
CA ARG A 605 -6.95 -9.50 -16.67
C ARG A 605 -6.49 -9.78 -18.11
N GLU A 606 -5.21 -10.04 -18.30
CA GLU A 606 -4.62 -10.33 -19.62
C GLU A 606 -5.12 -11.65 -20.23
N VAL A 607 -5.64 -12.58 -19.41
CA VAL A 607 -6.17 -13.88 -19.89
C VAL A 607 -7.41 -13.70 -20.75
N PHE A 608 -8.06 -12.52 -20.72
CA PHE A 608 -9.19 -12.23 -21.61
C PHE A 608 -8.84 -12.43 -23.08
N VAL A 609 -7.73 -11.82 -23.54
CA VAL A 609 -7.33 -11.86 -24.96
C VAL A 609 -6.94 -13.28 -25.35
N GLY A 610 -6.18 -13.98 -24.50
CA GLY A 610 -5.83 -15.38 -24.72
C GLY A 610 -7.07 -16.28 -24.81
N THR A 611 -8.01 -16.13 -23.88
CA THR A 611 -9.27 -16.91 -23.88
C THR A 611 -10.11 -16.63 -25.13
N MET A 612 -10.18 -15.36 -25.56
CA MET A 612 -10.84 -14.97 -26.81
C MET A 612 -10.14 -15.57 -28.03
N SER A 613 -8.80 -15.58 -28.05
CA SER A 613 -8.02 -16.21 -29.12
C SER A 613 -8.35 -17.69 -29.27
N THR A 614 -8.38 -18.42 -28.15
CA THR A 614 -8.73 -19.85 -28.13
C THR A 614 -10.19 -20.11 -28.51
N LEU A 615 -11.14 -19.34 -27.97
CA LEU A 615 -12.58 -19.52 -28.20
C LEU A 615 -13.06 -19.16 -29.61
N TYR A 616 -12.31 -18.32 -30.32
CA TYR A 616 -12.62 -17.96 -31.70
C TYR A 616 -11.71 -18.63 -32.72
N SER A 617 -10.91 -19.64 -32.29
CA SER A 617 -10.00 -20.38 -33.18
C SER A 617 -9.09 -19.42 -33.97
N LEU A 618 -8.63 -18.40 -33.26
CA LEU A 618 -7.62 -17.47 -33.74
C LEU A 618 -6.30 -18.19 -33.44
N GLY A 619 -5.78 -18.98 -34.39
CA GLY A 619 -4.48 -19.64 -34.27
C GLY A 619 -3.40 -18.70 -33.71
N SER A 620 -2.33 -19.25 -33.15
CA SER A 620 -1.30 -18.63 -32.29
C SER A 620 -0.49 -17.48 -32.94
N THR A 621 -1.19 -16.47 -33.45
CA THR A 621 -0.64 -15.27 -34.07
C THR A 621 -0.95 -14.12 -33.13
N GLU A 622 0.08 -13.57 -32.50
CA GLU A 622 0.02 -12.47 -31.52
C GLU A 622 -0.37 -11.11 -32.14
N ASP A 623 -0.77 -11.10 -33.42
CA ASP A 623 -1.08 -9.89 -34.14
C ASP A 623 -2.54 -9.45 -33.88
N TYR A 624 -2.71 -8.44 -33.02
CA TYR A 624 -4.01 -7.86 -32.63
C TYR A 624 -4.88 -7.45 -33.84
N SER A 625 -4.26 -7.12 -34.98
CA SER A 625 -4.98 -6.77 -36.21
C SER A 625 -5.67 -7.98 -36.88
N SER A 626 -5.13 -9.17 -36.67
CA SER A 626 -5.72 -10.43 -37.16
C SER A 626 -6.91 -10.86 -36.29
N ILE A 627 -6.78 -10.68 -34.97
CA ILE A 627 -7.81 -10.99 -33.97
C ILE A 627 -9.06 -10.15 -34.21
N THR A 628 -8.89 -8.83 -34.36
CA THR A 628 -9.99 -7.90 -34.63
C THR A 628 -10.75 -8.24 -35.93
N LYS A 629 -10.04 -8.60 -37.02
CA LYS A 629 -10.67 -8.99 -38.28
C LYS A 629 -11.52 -10.26 -38.16
N LYS A 630 -11.01 -11.29 -37.47
CA LYS A 630 -11.74 -12.55 -37.28
C LYS A 630 -12.93 -12.38 -36.34
N LEU A 631 -12.79 -11.61 -35.25
CA LEU A 631 -13.90 -11.25 -34.36
C LEU A 631 -14.98 -10.42 -35.07
N ALA A 632 -14.60 -9.54 -36.01
CA ALA A 632 -15.54 -8.80 -36.86
C ALA A 632 -16.32 -9.69 -37.83
N ALA A 633 -15.75 -10.82 -38.22
CA ALA A 633 -16.37 -11.79 -39.12
C ALA A 633 -17.36 -12.72 -38.40
N GLU A 634 -17.30 -12.83 -37.06
CA GLU A 634 -18.21 -13.66 -36.29
C GLU A 634 -19.65 -13.13 -36.39
N LYS A 635 -20.59 -14.04 -36.66
CA LYS A 635 -22.02 -13.74 -36.72
C LYS A 635 -22.77 -14.41 -35.57
N ASN A 636 -23.79 -13.72 -35.06
CA ASN A 636 -24.72 -14.33 -34.13
C ASN A 636 -25.53 -15.43 -34.85
N VAL A 637 -25.54 -16.63 -34.28
CA VAL A 637 -26.23 -17.81 -34.83
C VAL A 637 -27.75 -17.58 -34.95
N GLU A 638 -28.34 -16.80 -34.05
CA GLU A 638 -29.78 -16.56 -34.02
C GLU A 638 -30.23 -15.42 -34.93
N THR A 639 -29.41 -14.37 -35.09
CA THR A 639 -29.81 -13.15 -35.82
C THR A 639 -29.09 -12.95 -37.16
N GLY A 640 -28.00 -13.69 -37.41
CA GLY A 640 -27.17 -13.57 -38.62
C GLY A 640 -26.36 -12.27 -38.75
N GLN A 641 -26.49 -11.35 -37.78
CA GLN A 641 -25.77 -10.08 -37.74
C GLN A 641 -24.37 -10.22 -37.11
N PRO A 642 -23.45 -9.25 -37.33
CA PRO A 642 -22.14 -9.26 -36.67
C PRO A 642 -22.28 -9.36 -35.16
N ARG A 643 -21.51 -10.24 -34.53
CA ARG A 643 -21.57 -10.44 -33.08
C ARG A 643 -21.01 -9.24 -32.32
N PHE A 644 -19.87 -8.73 -32.76
CA PHE A 644 -19.23 -7.54 -32.19
C PHE A 644 -19.74 -6.28 -32.90
N THR A 645 -20.88 -5.77 -32.45
CA THR A 645 -21.36 -4.44 -32.86
C THR A 645 -20.75 -3.35 -31.99
N MET A 646 -20.86 -2.09 -32.42
CA MET A 646 -20.48 -0.93 -31.60
C MET A 646 -21.14 -0.97 -30.21
N ALA A 647 -22.42 -1.36 -30.13
CA ALA A 647 -23.15 -1.49 -28.88
C ALA A 647 -22.52 -2.51 -27.93
N VAL A 648 -22.15 -3.70 -28.45
CA VAL A 648 -21.49 -4.75 -27.66
C VAL A 648 -20.10 -4.29 -27.21
N ALA A 649 -19.34 -3.65 -28.10
CA ALA A 649 -17.99 -3.16 -27.78
C ALA A 649 -18.01 -2.07 -26.70
N VAL A 650 -18.92 -1.08 -26.80
CA VAL A 650 -19.07 -0.04 -25.77
C VAL A 650 -19.56 -0.63 -24.45
N SER A 651 -20.54 -1.53 -24.50
CA SER A 651 -21.04 -2.26 -23.33
C SER A 651 -19.90 -3.00 -22.61
N LEU A 652 -19.06 -3.72 -23.34
CA LEU A 652 -17.94 -4.47 -22.80
C LEU A 652 -16.81 -3.55 -22.30
N LEU A 653 -16.53 -2.44 -22.99
CA LEU A 653 -15.58 -1.43 -22.51
C LEU A 653 -15.99 -0.88 -21.15
N LEU A 654 -17.24 -0.45 -20.98
CA LEU A 654 -17.75 0.06 -19.71
C LEU A 654 -17.76 -1.01 -18.62
N PHE A 655 -18.05 -2.26 -18.98
CA PHE A 655 -17.95 -3.38 -18.05
C PHE A 655 -16.52 -3.48 -17.51
N TYR A 656 -15.53 -3.47 -18.40
CA TYR A 656 -14.11 -3.57 -18.04
C TYR A 656 -13.60 -2.35 -17.27
N VAL A 657 -14.09 -1.14 -17.55
CA VAL A 657 -13.71 0.06 -16.78
C VAL A 657 -14.13 -0.08 -15.32
N PHE A 658 -15.35 -0.53 -15.04
CA PHE A 658 -15.90 -0.52 -13.68
C PHE A 658 -15.75 -1.86 -12.92
N ALA A 659 -15.65 -2.99 -13.61
CA ALA A 659 -15.65 -4.30 -12.96
C ALA A 659 -14.35 -4.56 -12.19
N MET A 660 -14.48 -5.16 -11.01
CA MET A 660 -13.35 -5.58 -10.18
C MET A 660 -12.77 -6.90 -10.67
N GLN A 661 -12.05 -6.89 -11.79
CA GLN A 661 -11.52 -8.09 -12.44
C GLN A 661 -10.11 -8.46 -11.96
N CYS A 662 -9.86 -8.52 -10.66
CA CYS A 662 -8.53 -8.89 -10.17
C CYS A 662 -8.64 -9.55 -8.80
N MET A 663 -8.65 -10.89 -8.77
CA MET A 663 -8.78 -11.64 -7.53
C MET A 663 -7.62 -11.38 -6.55
N SER A 664 -6.41 -11.15 -7.06
CA SER A 664 -5.25 -10.74 -6.26
C SER A 664 -5.46 -9.36 -5.62
N THR A 665 -6.15 -8.43 -6.30
CA THR A 665 -6.57 -7.16 -5.69
C THR A 665 -7.51 -7.40 -4.51
N MET A 666 -8.52 -8.27 -4.65
CA MET A 666 -9.42 -8.60 -3.53
C MET A 666 -8.67 -9.22 -2.33
N ALA A 667 -7.70 -10.11 -2.59
CA ALA A 667 -6.88 -10.71 -1.55
C ALA A 667 -6.05 -9.66 -0.78
N VAL A 668 -5.51 -8.67 -1.49
CA VAL A 668 -4.75 -7.57 -0.89
C VAL A 668 -5.67 -6.63 -0.10
N VAL A 669 -6.85 -6.29 -0.62
CA VAL A 669 -7.86 -5.51 0.13
C VAL A 669 -8.27 -6.23 1.41
N LYS A 670 -8.49 -7.55 1.35
CA LYS A 670 -8.81 -8.36 2.55
C LYS A 670 -7.74 -8.22 3.62
N ARG A 671 -6.47 -8.26 3.20
CA ARG A 671 -5.33 -8.12 4.11
C ARG A 671 -5.26 -6.73 4.72
N GLU A 672 -5.38 -5.68 3.90
CA GLU A 672 -5.29 -4.29 4.38
C GLU A 672 -6.49 -3.89 5.25
N THR A 673 -7.66 -4.49 5.03
CA THR A 673 -8.88 -4.21 5.80
C THR A 673 -9.12 -5.17 6.97
N GLY A 674 -8.30 -6.22 7.11
CA GLY A 674 -8.39 -7.18 8.21
C GLY A 674 -9.59 -8.16 8.14
N GLY A 675 -10.31 -8.23 7.03
CA GLY A 675 -11.49 -9.11 6.91
C GLY A 675 -12.12 -9.13 5.51
N TRP A 676 -13.10 -10.02 5.30
CA TRP A 676 -13.81 -10.18 4.01
C TRP A 676 -14.95 -9.19 3.78
N LYS A 677 -15.39 -8.47 4.81
CA LYS A 677 -16.53 -7.53 4.73
C LYS A 677 -16.32 -6.49 3.62
N TRP A 678 -15.19 -5.78 3.62
CA TRP A 678 -14.91 -4.72 2.66
C TRP A 678 -14.64 -5.23 1.23
N PRO A 679 -13.81 -6.27 1.01
CA PRO A 679 -13.63 -6.86 -0.33
C PRO A 679 -14.93 -7.31 -0.98
N ILE A 680 -15.84 -7.94 -0.22
CA ILE A 680 -17.12 -8.43 -0.77
C ILE A 680 -18.03 -7.25 -1.13
N ILE A 681 -18.15 -6.25 -0.24
CA ILE A 681 -18.92 -5.03 -0.51
C ILE A 681 -18.38 -4.34 -1.77
N GLN A 682 -17.06 -4.21 -1.87
CA GLN A 682 -16.40 -3.60 -3.03
C GLN A 682 -16.68 -4.38 -4.32
N PHE A 683 -16.51 -5.70 -4.30
CA PHE A 683 -16.76 -6.56 -5.45
C PHE A 683 -18.22 -6.45 -5.93
N VAL A 684 -19.19 -6.59 -5.02
CA VAL A 684 -20.62 -6.49 -5.36
C VAL A 684 -20.95 -5.11 -5.90
N PHE A 685 -20.47 -4.04 -5.28
CA PHE A 685 -20.71 -2.67 -5.73
C PHE A 685 -20.13 -2.42 -7.13
N MET A 686 -18.85 -2.75 -7.34
CA MET A 686 -18.18 -2.53 -8.63
C MET A 686 -18.79 -3.38 -9.74
N CYS A 687 -19.12 -4.66 -9.48
CA CYS A 687 -19.81 -5.50 -10.46
C CYS A 687 -21.23 -5.01 -10.77
N SER A 688 -21.96 -4.52 -9.77
CA SER A 688 -23.30 -3.94 -10.00
C SER A 688 -23.23 -2.66 -10.83
N LEU A 689 -22.26 -1.80 -10.53
CA LEU A 689 -22.02 -0.58 -11.30
C LEU A 689 -21.61 -0.90 -12.75
N ALA A 690 -20.71 -1.86 -12.94
CA ALA A 690 -20.29 -2.32 -14.25
C ALA A 690 -21.47 -2.89 -15.06
N TYR A 691 -22.26 -3.77 -14.44
CA TYR A 691 -23.44 -4.35 -15.06
C TYR A 691 -24.45 -3.27 -15.50
N LEU A 692 -24.77 -2.33 -14.60
CA LEU A 692 -25.72 -1.27 -14.89
C LEU A 692 -25.23 -0.34 -16.00
N ALA A 693 -23.96 0.06 -15.96
CA ALA A 693 -23.37 0.93 -16.98
C ALA A 693 -23.36 0.24 -18.36
N SER A 694 -22.97 -1.03 -18.41
CA SER A 694 -23.00 -1.85 -19.63
C SER A 694 -24.42 -2.04 -20.16
N PHE A 695 -25.38 -2.32 -19.28
CA PHE A 695 -26.77 -2.50 -19.64
C PHE A 695 -27.35 -1.23 -20.27
N ILE A 696 -27.17 -0.09 -19.60
CA ILE A 696 -27.64 1.21 -20.11
C ILE A 696 -27.00 1.50 -21.47
N ALA A 697 -25.69 1.34 -21.61
CA ALA A 697 -25.01 1.62 -22.87
C ALA A 697 -25.45 0.69 -24.01
N TYR A 698 -25.62 -0.61 -23.74
CA TYR A 698 -26.10 -1.54 -24.75
C TYR A 698 -27.52 -1.19 -25.21
N GLN A 699 -28.44 -0.94 -24.28
CA GLN A 699 -29.83 -0.62 -24.64
C GLN A 699 -29.97 0.71 -25.38
N LEU A 700 -29.09 1.68 -25.11
CA LEU A 700 -29.09 2.96 -25.83
C LEU A 700 -28.48 2.89 -27.23
N LEU A 701 -27.59 1.91 -27.49
CA LEU A 701 -26.84 1.80 -28.75
C LEU A 701 -27.30 0.65 -29.66
N LYS A 702 -28.15 -0.25 -29.17
CA LYS A 702 -28.59 -1.46 -29.89
C LYS A 702 -29.45 -1.17 -31.11
#